data_AF-K7EUW0-F1
#
_entry.id   AF-K7EUW0-F1
#
_cell.length_a   1.000
_cell.length_b   1.000
_cell.length_c   1.000
_cell.angle_alpha   90.00
_cell.angle_beta   90.00
_cell.angle_gamma   90.00
#
_symmetry.space_group_name_H-M   'P 1'
#
loop_
_entity.id
_entity.type
_entity.pdbx_description
1 polymer ?
#
loop_
_entity_poly.entity_id
_entity_poly.type
_entity_poly.pdbx_seq_one_letter_code
_entity_poly.pdbx_strand_id
1 'polypeptide(L)'
;MLPYTVNFKVSARTLTGALNAHNKAAVDWGWQGLIAYGCHSLVVVVDSITAQTLQVLEKHKADVVKVKWARENYHHNIGSPYCLRLASADVNGKIIVWDVAAGVAQCEIQEHAKPIQDVQWLWNQDASRDLLLAIHPPNYIVLWNADTGTKLWKKSYADNILSFSFDPFDPSHLTLLTSEGIVFISDFSPSKPPSGPGKKVYISSPHSSPAHNKLATATGAKKALNKVKILITQEKPSAEFITLNDCLQLAYLPSKRNHMLLLYPREILILDLEVNQTVGVIAIERTGVPFLQVIPCFQRDGLFCLHENGCITLRVRRSYNNIFTTSNEEPDPDPVQELTYDLRSQCDAIRVTKTVRPFSMVCCPVNENAAALVVSDGRVMIWELKSAVCNRNSRNSSSGVSPLYSPVSFCGIPVGVLQNKLPDLSLDNMIGQSAIAGEEHPRGSILREVHLKFLLTGLLSGLPAPQFAIRMCPPLTTKNIKMYQPLLAVGTSNGSVLVYHLTSGLLHKELSIHSCEVKGIEWTSLTSFLSFATSTPNNMGLVRNELQLVDLPTGRSIAFRGERGNDESPIEMIKVSHLKQYLAVVFRDKPLELWDVRTCTLLREMSKNFPTITALEWSPSHNLKSLRKKQLATREAMARQTVVSDTELSIVESSVISLLQEAESKSELSQNISAREHFVFTDNDGQVYHLTVEGNSVKDSARIPPDGSMGSITCIAWKGDTLVLGDVDGNLNFWDLKGRVSRGIPTHRSWVRKIRFAPGKGNQKLIAMYNDGAEVWDTKEVQMVSSLRSGRNVTFRVLDVDWCTSDKVILASDDGCIRVLEMSMKSACFRMDEQELTEPVWCPYLLVPRASLALKAFLLHQPWNGQYSLDISYVDYPENEEIKNLLQEQLNSLSNDIKKLLLDPEFTLLQRCLLVSRLYGDESELHFWTVAAHYLHSLSQEKSASTTAPKEAAPRDKLSNPLDICYDVLCENAYFQKFQLERVNLQEVKRSTYDHTRKCTDQLLLLGQTDRAVQLLLETSADNQHYYCDSLKACLVTTVTSSGPSQSTIKLVATNMIANGKLAEGVQLLCLIDKAADACRYLQTYGEWNRAAWLAKVRLNPEECADVLKRWVDHLCSPQVNQKSKALLVLLSLGCFFSVAETLHSMRYFDRAALFVEACLKYGAFEVTEDTERLITAIYADYARSLKNLGFKQGAVLFASKAGAAGKDLLNELESPKEEPIEE
;
A
#
# COMPACT_ATOMS: atom_id res chain seq x y z
N MET A 1 -31.45 -27.94 -24.16
CA MET A 1 -30.72 -26.65 -24.14
C MET A 1 -30.64 -26.21 -22.70
N LEU A 2 -29.46 -26.38 -22.07
CA LEU A 2 -29.19 -25.77 -20.77
C LEU A 2 -29.33 -24.25 -20.92
N PRO A 3 -30.05 -23.55 -20.04
CA PRO A 3 -30.09 -22.10 -20.09
C PRO A 3 -28.67 -21.62 -19.79
N TYR A 4 -28.03 -20.97 -20.78
CA TYR A 4 -26.79 -20.23 -20.55
C TYR A 4 -27.11 -19.08 -19.58
N THR A 5 -26.93 -19.32 -18.29
CA THR A 5 -26.90 -18.27 -17.27
C THR A 5 -25.54 -17.59 -17.35
N VAL A 6 -25.40 -16.62 -18.25
CA VAL A 6 -24.30 -15.66 -18.15
C VAL A 6 -24.66 -14.74 -16.98
N ASN A 7 -24.26 -15.14 -15.77
CA ASN A 7 -24.48 -14.35 -14.56
C ASN A 7 -23.49 -13.17 -14.57
N PHE A 8 -23.89 -12.04 -15.18
CA PHE A 8 -23.21 -10.77 -14.96
C PHE A 8 -23.51 -10.29 -13.53
N LYS A 9 -22.81 -10.83 -12.53
CA LYS A 9 -22.98 -10.46 -11.13
C LYS A 9 -22.23 -9.16 -10.87
N VAL A 10 -22.94 -8.03 -10.89
CA VAL A 10 -22.39 -6.76 -10.40
C VAL A 10 -22.54 -6.75 -8.88
N SER A 11 -21.45 -6.62 -8.13
CA SER A 11 -21.46 -6.49 -6.67
C SER A 11 -21.64 -5.02 -6.24
N ALA A 12 -22.11 -4.81 -5.00
CA ALA A 12 -22.04 -3.48 -4.39
C ALA A 12 -20.58 -3.06 -4.22
N ARG A 13 -20.26 -1.79 -4.51
CA ARG A 13 -18.90 -1.25 -4.43
C ARG A 13 -18.88 0.27 -4.48
N THR A 14 -17.78 0.85 -4.02
CA THR A 14 -17.53 2.30 -4.09
C THR A 14 -16.31 2.55 -4.99
N LEU A 15 -16.51 3.29 -6.08
CA LEU A 15 -15.43 3.83 -6.90
C LEU A 15 -14.97 5.14 -6.28
N THR A 16 -13.69 5.22 -5.89
CA THR A 16 -13.14 6.39 -5.20
C THR A 16 -12.52 7.41 -6.14
N GLY A 17 -12.42 8.66 -5.68
CA GLY A 17 -11.93 9.77 -6.48
C GLY A 17 -10.82 10.60 -5.84
N ALA A 18 -10.77 11.86 -6.26
CA ALA A 18 -9.84 12.87 -5.77
C ALA A 18 -9.82 12.91 -4.24
N LEU A 19 -8.63 13.09 -3.69
CA LEU A 19 -8.35 12.99 -2.27
C LEU A 19 -8.44 14.36 -1.58
N ASN A 20 -8.88 14.36 -0.33
CA ASN A 20 -8.85 15.55 0.50
C ASN A 20 -7.40 15.85 0.92
N ALA A 21 -7.06 17.14 1.09
CA ALA A 21 -5.76 17.56 1.61
C ALA A 21 -5.43 16.93 2.97
N HIS A 22 -6.44 16.65 3.81
CA HIS A 22 -6.26 15.97 5.09
C HIS A 22 -5.78 14.51 4.95
N ASN A 23 -6.02 13.86 3.81
CA ASN A 23 -5.59 12.48 3.57
C ASN A 23 -4.10 12.36 3.22
N LYS A 24 -3.33 13.47 3.16
CA LYS A 24 -1.94 13.47 2.69
C LYS A 24 -1.05 12.41 3.36
N ALA A 25 -1.23 12.18 4.66
CA ALA A 25 -0.43 11.21 5.44
C ALA A 25 -1.18 9.90 5.73
N ALA A 26 -2.38 9.72 5.17
CA ALA A 26 -3.24 8.57 5.39
C ALA A 26 -2.92 7.45 4.39
N VAL A 27 -1.70 6.91 4.44
CA VAL A 27 -1.28 5.78 3.59
C VAL A 27 -0.30 4.88 4.34
N ASP A 28 -0.44 3.57 4.16
CA ASP A 28 0.51 2.57 4.67
C ASP A 28 0.56 1.33 3.79
N TRP A 29 1.74 0.71 3.70
CA TRP A 29 1.95 -0.58 3.04
C TRP A 29 2.21 -1.63 4.10
N GLY A 30 1.30 -2.61 4.22
CA GLY A 30 1.38 -3.67 5.22
C GLY A 30 2.33 -4.82 4.83
N TRP A 31 2.75 -5.59 5.83
CA TRP A 31 3.62 -6.76 5.62
C TRP A 31 2.96 -7.86 4.77
N GLN A 32 1.64 -7.97 4.82
CA GLN A 32 0.82 -8.85 3.99
C GLN A 32 0.80 -8.51 2.48
N GLY A 33 1.45 -7.43 2.06
CA GLY A 33 1.53 -7.04 0.64
C GLY A 33 0.40 -6.13 0.13
N LEU A 34 -0.47 -5.65 1.02
CA LEU A 34 -1.60 -4.76 0.69
C LEU A 34 -1.28 -3.30 1.02
N ILE A 35 -1.81 -2.39 0.21
CA ILE A 35 -1.72 -0.93 0.42
C ILE A 35 -3.06 -0.43 0.93
N ALA A 36 -3.06 0.36 2.01
CA ALA A 36 -4.25 1.05 2.48
C ALA A 36 -4.06 2.56 2.42
N TYR A 37 -5.05 3.29 1.94
CA TYR A 37 -5.03 4.75 1.92
C TYR A 37 -6.39 5.38 2.24
N GLY A 38 -6.38 6.61 2.74
CA GLY A 38 -7.58 7.40 3.02
C GLY A 38 -8.08 8.15 1.78
N CYS A 39 -9.38 8.08 1.50
CA CYS A 39 -10.07 8.89 0.50
C CYS A 39 -11.27 9.56 1.17
N HIS A 40 -11.18 10.86 1.46
CA HIS A 40 -12.12 11.57 2.31
C HIS A 40 -12.31 10.82 3.64
N SER A 41 -13.53 10.39 3.96
CA SER A 41 -13.89 9.59 5.15
C SER A 41 -13.79 8.07 4.94
N LEU A 42 -13.31 7.63 3.79
CA LEU A 42 -13.20 6.22 3.43
C LEU A 42 -11.76 5.74 3.61
N VAL A 43 -11.59 4.45 3.91
CA VAL A 43 -10.30 3.76 3.83
C VAL A 43 -10.36 2.74 2.71
N VAL A 44 -9.47 2.87 1.73
CA VAL A 44 -9.40 2.03 0.54
C VAL A 44 -8.25 1.07 0.67
N VAL A 45 -8.50 -0.21 0.44
CA VAL A 45 -7.49 -1.28 0.44
C VAL A 45 -7.28 -1.76 -0.99
N VAL A 46 -6.02 -1.75 -1.43
CA VAL A 46 -5.59 -2.04 -2.80
C VAL A 46 -4.54 -3.14 -2.77
N ASP A 47 -4.65 -4.07 -3.71
CA ASP A 47 -3.61 -5.05 -3.96
C ASP A 47 -2.43 -4.43 -4.71
N SER A 48 -1.22 -4.70 -4.25
CA SER A 48 -0.01 -4.13 -4.84
C SER A 48 0.39 -4.76 -6.18
N ILE A 49 -0.02 -6.00 -6.45
CA ILE A 49 0.39 -6.75 -7.65
C ILE A 49 -0.57 -6.48 -8.81
N THR A 50 -1.88 -6.65 -8.58
CA THR A 50 -2.94 -6.46 -9.61
C THR A 50 -3.41 -5.02 -9.72
N ALA A 51 -3.02 -4.14 -8.78
CA ALA A 51 -3.46 -2.74 -8.70
C ALA A 51 -5.00 -2.58 -8.69
N GLN A 52 -5.73 -3.57 -8.17
CA GLN A 52 -7.18 -3.54 -8.03
C GLN A 52 -7.62 -3.16 -6.61
N THR A 53 -8.75 -2.46 -6.49
CA THR A 53 -9.36 -2.18 -5.19
C THR A 53 -10.03 -3.43 -4.64
N LEU A 54 -9.55 -3.89 -3.49
CA LEU A 54 -10.11 -5.04 -2.78
C LEU A 54 -11.31 -4.63 -1.94
N GLN A 55 -11.14 -3.59 -1.12
CA GLN A 55 -12.18 -3.18 -0.18
C GLN A 55 -12.22 -1.67 0.05
N VAL A 56 -13.41 -1.18 0.36
CA VAL A 56 -13.62 0.20 0.82
C VAL A 56 -14.35 0.14 2.16
N LEU A 57 -13.70 0.65 3.21
CA LEU A 57 -14.21 0.67 4.57
C LEU A 57 -14.89 2.02 4.84
N GLU A 58 -16.18 1.97 5.16
CA GLU A 58 -17.05 3.13 5.31
C GLU A 58 -17.59 3.18 6.75
N LYS A 59 -16.95 3.94 7.65
CA LYS A 59 -17.45 4.16 9.02
C LYS A 59 -17.01 5.48 9.66
N HIS A 60 -15.90 6.06 9.19
CA HIS A 60 -15.51 7.39 9.64
C HIS A 60 -16.53 8.43 9.20
N LYS A 61 -16.72 9.45 10.04
CA LYS A 61 -17.63 10.58 9.77
C LYS A 61 -16.91 11.85 9.33
N ALA A 62 -15.58 11.83 9.38
CA ALA A 62 -14.71 12.92 9.00
C ALA A 62 -13.56 12.37 8.15
N ASP A 63 -12.78 13.26 7.54
CA ASP A 63 -11.67 12.86 6.69
C ASP A 63 -10.63 12.06 7.48
N VAL A 64 -10.12 10.99 6.89
CA VAL A 64 -9.08 10.12 7.47
C VAL A 64 -7.72 10.80 7.36
N VAL A 65 -7.00 10.92 8.46
CA VAL A 65 -5.70 11.61 8.55
C VAL A 65 -4.53 10.62 8.57
N LYS A 66 -4.71 9.46 9.19
CA LYS A 66 -3.69 8.41 9.32
C LYS A 66 -4.29 7.03 9.14
N VAL A 67 -3.51 6.13 8.54
CA VAL A 67 -3.82 4.72 8.34
C VAL A 67 -2.54 3.95 8.64
N LYS A 68 -2.63 2.85 9.41
CA LYS A 68 -1.49 1.99 9.77
C LYS A 68 -1.88 0.52 9.90
N TRP A 69 -1.16 -0.34 9.19
CA TRP A 69 -1.28 -1.79 9.31
C TRP A 69 -0.62 -2.30 10.58
N ALA A 70 -1.25 -3.30 11.21
CA ALA A 70 -0.60 -4.07 12.25
C ALA A 70 0.61 -4.82 11.66
N ARG A 71 1.62 -5.09 12.50
CA ARG A 71 2.80 -5.86 12.11
C ARG A 71 2.57 -7.34 12.40
N GLU A 72 3.17 -8.20 11.58
CA GLU A 72 3.05 -9.67 11.67
C GLU A 72 4.31 -10.27 12.30
N ASN A 73 4.59 -9.81 13.51
CA ASN A 73 5.81 -10.06 14.28
C ASN A 73 5.61 -11.07 15.42
N TYR A 74 4.59 -11.92 15.33
CA TYR A 74 4.31 -13.01 16.26
C TYR A 74 4.16 -14.34 15.51
N HIS A 75 4.04 -15.44 16.25
CA HIS A 75 3.81 -16.76 15.67
C HIS A 75 2.31 -17.02 15.46
N HIS A 76 1.97 -17.54 14.28
CA HIS A 76 0.60 -17.83 13.89
C HIS A 76 0.23 -19.28 14.13
N ASN A 77 -0.87 -19.49 14.84
CA ASN A 77 -1.48 -20.79 15.06
C ASN A 77 -3.01 -20.66 15.07
N ILE A 78 -3.73 -21.74 15.35
CA ILE A 78 -5.21 -21.73 15.34
C ILE A 78 -5.79 -20.72 16.35
N GLY A 79 -5.12 -20.48 17.48
CA GLY A 79 -5.51 -19.47 18.46
C GLY A 79 -5.01 -18.05 18.15
N SER A 80 -4.08 -17.89 17.21
CA SER A 80 -3.53 -16.62 16.74
C SER A 80 -3.43 -16.58 15.22
N PRO A 81 -4.58 -16.54 14.53
CA PRO A 81 -4.60 -16.71 13.10
C PRO A 81 -4.09 -15.47 12.36
N TYR A 82 -3.77 -15.64 11.07
CA TYR A 82 -3.55 -14.53 10.15
C TYR A 82 -4.82 -13.69 10.05
N CYS A 83 -4.71 -12.39 10.30
CA CYS A 83 -5.84 -11.47 10.31
C CYS A 83 -5.42 -10.13 9.72
N LEU A 84 -6.18 -9.61 8.76
CA LEU A 84 -5.92 -8.29 8.18
C LEU A 84 -6.37 -7.19 9.15
N ARG A 85 -5.48 -6.77 10.06
CA ARG A 85 -5.75 -5.73 11.06
C ARG A 85 -5.21 -4.37 10.65
N LEU A 86 -6.08 -3.37 10.64
CA LEU A 86 -5.74 -2.00 10.24
C LEU A 86 -6.27 -0.99 11.27
N ALA A 87 -5.47 0.01 11.62
CA ALA A 87 -5.93 1.18 12.37
C ALA A 87 -6.07 2.38 11.43
N SER A 88 -7.17 3.12 11.53
CA SER A 88 -7.37 4.40 10.86
C SER A 88 -7.85 5.48 11.83
N ALA A 89 -7.44 6.72 11.60
CA ALA A 89 -7.74 7.86 12.46
C ALA A 89 -8.29 9.03 11.65
N ASP A 90 -9.25 9.77 12.19
CA ASP A 90 -9.88 10.92 11.51
C ASP A 90 -9.59 12.29 12.13
N VAL A 91 -10.02 13.35 11.44
CA VAL A 91 -9.90 14.75 11.87
C VAL A 91 -10.63 15.03 13.18
N ASN A 92 -11.65 14.24 13.51
CA ASN A 92 -12.42 14.37 14.76
C ASN A 92 -11.80 13.56 15.92
N GLY A 93 -10.62 12.99 15.74
CA GLY A 93 -9.89 12.27 16.77
C GLY A 93 -10.45 10.88 17.09
N LYS A 94 -11.27 10.32 16.21
CA LYS A 94 -11.75 8.94 16.30
C LYS A 94 -10.75 8.02 15.62
N ILE A 95 -10.34 6.96 16.34
CA ILE A 95 -9.55 5.85 15.82
C ILE A 95 -10.48 4.66 15.66
N ILE A 96 -10.38 3.96 14.54
CA ILE A 96 -11.12 2.72 14.29
C ILE A 96 -10.09 1.64 13.98
N VAL A 97 -10.21 0.51 14.68
CA VAL A 97 -9.43 -0.71 14.37
C VAL A 97 -10.34 -1.65 13.60
N TRP A 98 -9.85 -2.14 12.47
CA TRP A 98 -10.62 -2.89 11.49
C TRP A 98 -10.14 -4.34 11.40
N ASP A 99 -11.11 -5.23 11.23
CA ASP A 99 -10.91 -6.49 10.52
C ASP A 99 -11.25 -6.22 9.05
N VAL A 100 -10.23 -6.10 8.22
CA VAL A 100 -10.39 -5.79 6.81
C VAL A 100 -11.03 -6.98 6.08
N ALA A 101 -10.61 -8.22 6.34
CA ALA A 101 -11.21 -9.38 5.67
C ALA A 101 -12.72 -9.46 5.91
N ALA A 102 -13.17 -9.20 7.14
CA ALA A 102 -14.60 -9.17 7.47
C ALA A 102 -15.31 -7.85 7.08
N GLY A 103 -14.58 -6.75 6.87
CA GLY A 103 -15.15 -5.42 6.61
C GLY A 103 -15.82 -4.79 7.82
N VAL A 104 -15.41 -5.18 9.04
CA VAL A 104 -16.04 -4.77 10.30
C VAL A 104 -15.03 -4.05 11.18
N ALA A 105 -15.48 -3.01 11.89
CA ALA A 105 -14.65 -2.39 12.92
C ALA A 105 -14.66 -3.27 14.18
N GLN A 106 -13.47 -3.71 14.60
CA GLN A 106 -13.26 -4.45 15.84
C GLN A 106 -13.44 -3.53 17.05
N CYS A 107 -12.84 -2.34 17.02
CA CYS A 107 -13.02 -1.34 18.07
C CYS A 107 -13.09 0.09 17.54
N GLU A 108 -13.72 0.97 18.32
CA GLU A 108 -13.75 2.41 18.07
C GLU A 108 -13.28 3.14 19.32
N ILE A 109 -12.29 4.02 19.16
CA ILE A 109 -11.65 4.73 20.25
C ILE A 109 -11.78 6.22 19.97
N GLN A 110 -12.26 6.99 20.95
CA GLN A 110 -12.29 8.45 20.86
C GLN A 110 -12.13 9.06 22.25
N GLU A 111 -11.07 9.84 22.45
CA GLU A 111 -10.83 10.58 23.70
C GLU A 111 -11.08 12.10 23.52
N HIS A 112 -10.71 12.65 22.36
CA HIS A 112 -10.76 14.08 22.08
C HIS A 112 -11.28 14.34 20.66
N ALA A 113 -11.93 15.50 20.47
CA ALA A 113 -12.46 15.97 19.18
C ALA A 113 -11.43 16.81 18.41
N LYS A 114 -10.22 16.30 18.20
CA LYS A 114 -9.12 16.97 17.49
C LYS A 114 -8.36 15.97 16.60
N PRO A 115 -7.74 16.43 15.49
CA PRO A 115 -7.11 15.54 14.50
C PRO A 115 -5.90 14.83 15.10
N ILE A 116 -5.89 13.51 15.03
CA ILE A 116 -4.76 12.70 15.50
C ILE A 116 -3.54 12.99 14.63
N GLN A 117 -2.40 13.26 15.27
CA GLN A 117 -1.17 13.65 14.56
C GLN A 117 -0.44 12.43 14.01
N ASP A 118 -0.30 11.38 14.83
CA ASP A 118 0.39 10.17 14.42
C ASP A 118 -0.06 8.95 15.24
N VAL A 119 0.09 7.77 14.66
CA VAL A 119 -0.31 6.48 15.23
C VAL A 119 0.72 5.41 14.85
N GLN A 120 1.06 4.51 15.77
CA GLN A 120 1.96 3.40 15.50
C GLN A 120 1.65 2.17 16.37
N TRP A 121 1.69 0.99 15.77
CA TRP A 121 1.61 -0.30 16.45
C TRP A 121 2.95 -0.62 17.14
N LEU A 122 2.93 -1.18 18.34
CA LEU A 122 4.15 -1.65 19.02
C LEU A 122 4.55 -3.06 18.57
N TRP A 123 5.85 -3.28 18.36
CA TRP A 123 6.40 -4.58 17.90
C TRP A 123 7.26 -5.29 18.93
N ASN A 124 7.48 -4.69 20.10
CA ASN A 124 8.52 -5.09 21.05
C ASN A 124 8.08 -6.13 22.09
N GLN A 125 6.83 -6.63 22.04
CA GLN A 125 6.31 -7.55 23.04
C GLN A 125 5.71 -8.80 22.41
N ASP A 126 6.18 -9.95 22.89
CA ASP A 126 5.56 -11.25 22.61
C ASP A 126 4.25 -11.43 23.43
N ALA A 127 4.04 -10.62 24.48
CA ALA A 127 2.95 -10.75 25.46
C ALA A 127 1.60 -10.18 25.00
N SER A 128 1.60 -9.03 24.31
CA SER A 128 0.39 -8.35 23.83
C SER A 128 0.62 -7.85 22.42
N ARG A 129 -0.19 -8.38 21.50
CA ARG A 129 -0.06 -8.19 20.05
C ARG A 129 -0.63 -6.85 19.59
N ASP A 130 -1.62 -6.35 20.33
CA ASP A 130 -2.52 -5.29 19.88
C ASP A 130 -2.36 -4.03 20.69
N LEU A 131 -1.13 -3.54 20.79
CA LEU A 131 -0.84 -2.27 21.44
C LEU A 131 -0.66 -1.15 20.41
N LEU A 132 -1.46 -0.10 20.56
CA LEU A 132 -1.49 1.04 19.66
C LEU A 132 -1.12 2.32 20.41
N LEU A 133 -0.03 2.96 19.99
CA LEU A 133 0.38 4.27 20.51
C LEU A 133 -0.18 5.36 19.60
N ALA A 134 -0.90 6.32 20.18
CA ALA A 134 -1.48 7.44 19.44
C ALA A 134 -1.10 8.78 20.06
N ILE A 135 -0.79 9.76 19.18
CA ILE A 135 -0.57 11.15 19.58
C ILE A 135 -1.88 11.93 19.43
N HIS A 136 -2.42 12.35 20.58
CA HIS A 136 -3.59 13.19 20.65
C HIS A 136 -3.17 14.66 20.85
N PRO A 137 -3.67 15.61 20.04
CA PRO A 137 -3.41 17.01 20.26
C PRO A 137 -3.95 17.50 21.61
N PRO A 138 -3.31 18.50 22.25
CA PRO A 138 -2.13 19.23 21.78
C PRO A 138 -0.78 18.52 22.03
N ASN A 139 -0.66 17.75 23.12
CA ASN A 139 0.64 17.29 23.66
C ASN A 139 0.55 15.95 24.42
N TYR A 140 -0.42 15.10 24.07
CA TYR A 140 -0.66 13.83 24.75
C TYR A 140 -0.18 12.65 23.94
N ILE A 141 0.44 11.70 24.63
CA ILE A 141 0.69 10.34 24.12
C ILE A 141 -0.18 9.39 24.93
N VAL A 142 -0.94 8.55 24.25
CA VAL A 142 -1.82 7.55 24.85
C VAL A 142 -1.52 6.19 24.28
N LEU A 143 -1.36 5.20 25.17
CA LEU A 143 -1.22 3.80 24.80
C LEU A 143 -2.56 3.09 24.98
N TRP A 144 -3.02 2.46 23.91
CA TRP A 144 -4.29 1.74 23.84
C TRP A 144 -4.05 0.24 23.65
N ASN A 145 -4.92 -0.57 24.24
CA ASN A 145 -5.13 -1.94 23.82
C ASN A 145 -6.18 -1.92 22.68
N ALA A 146 -5.74 -2.23 21.47
CA ALA A 146 -6.52 -2.14 20.25
C ALA A 146 -7.56 -3.26 20.07
N ASP A 147 -7.41 -4.41 20.75
CA ASP A 147 -8.44 -5.45 20.76
C ASP A 147 -9.69 -4.99 21.54
N THR A 148 -9.46 -4.40 22.71
CA THR A 148 -10.53 -4.04 23.65
C THR A 148 -10.95 -2.58 23.58
N GLY A 149 -10.14 -1.72 22.96
CA GLY A 149 -10.30 -0.26 22.99
C GLY A 149 -10.00 0.37 24.34
N THR A 150 -9.34 -0.35 25.26
CA THR A 150 -9.05 0.14 26.61
C THR A 150 -7.78 0.99 26.65
N LYS A 151 -7.79 2.07 27.44
CA LYS A 151 -6.61 2.91 27.67
C LYS A 151 -5.73 2.29 28.74
N LEU A 152 -4.46 2.04 28.42
CA LEU A 152 -3.47 1.53 29.37
C LEU A 152 -2.89 2.67 30.21
N TRP A 153 -2.38 3.71 29.56
CA TRP A 153 -1.90 4.92 30.23
C TRP A 153 -1.87 6.13 29.29
N LYS A 154 -1.73 7.32 29.89
CA LYS A 154 -1.62 8.62 29.21
C LYS A 154 -0.49 9.45 29.81
N LYS A 155 0.31 10.10 28.96
CA LYS A 155 1.35 11.05 29.36
C LYS A 155 1.16 12.38 28.66
N SER A 156 1.32 13.48 29.40
CA SER A 156 1.28 14.86 28.89
C SER A 156 2.70 15.42 28.81
N TYR A 157 2.99 16.12 27.72
CA TYR A 157 4.22 16.88 27.53
C TYR A 157 3.94 18.39 27.56
N ALA A 158 4.95 19.24 27.68
CA ALA A 158 4.75 20.70 27.72
C ALA A 158 4.47 21.28 26.33
N ASP A 159 5.18 20.80 25.31
CA ASP A 159 5.13 21.32 23.94
C ASP A 159 4.22 20.47 23.05
N ASN A 160 3.76 21.06 21.94
CA ASN A 160 2.96 20.36 20.94
C ASN A 160 3.82 19.33 20.20
N ILE A 161 3.34 18.10 20.11
CA ILE A 161 4.04 17.00 19.46
C ILE A 161 3.53 16.86 18.01
N LEU A 162 4.44 16.88 17.04
CA LEU A 162 4.15 16.79 15.61
C LEU A 162 4.25 15.36 15.10
N SER A 163 5.30 14.64 15.50
CA SER A 163 5.53 13.25 15.11
C SER A 163 6.41 12.53 16.13
N PHE A 164 6.49 11.21 16.02
CA PHE A 164 7.39 10.41 16.84
C PHE A 164 8.04 9.29 16.03
N SER A 165 9.15 8.78 16.53
CA SER A 165 9.84 7.63 15.96
C SER A 165 10.51 6.84 17.07
N PHE A 166 10.40 5.51 17.01
CA PHE A 166 11.13 4.61 17.91
C PHE A 166 12.49 4.24 17.33
N ASP A 167 13.44 3.97 18.20
CA ASP A 167 14.69 3.33 17.81
C ASP A 167 14.43 1.86 17.39
N PRO A 168 14.78 1.46 16.14
CA PRO A 168 14.61 0.10 15.65
C PRO A 168 15.41 -0.95 16.44
N PHE A 169 16.53 -0.58 17.05
CA PHE A 169 17.43 -1.49 17.76
C PHE A 169 17.10 -1.61 19.24
N ASP A 170 16.50 -0.56 19.82
CA ASP A 170 16.15 -0.51 21.23
C ASP A 170 14.80 0.18 21.50
N PRO A 171 13.70 -0.56 21.62
CA PRO A 171 12.35 -0.01 21.64
C PRO A 171 12.00 0.74 22.93
N SER A 172 12.87 0.78 23.94
CA SER A 172 12.75 1.67 25.10
C SER A 172 13.07 3.13 24.76
N HIS A 173 13.76 3.36 23.64
CA HIS A 173 14.11 4.68 23.14
C HIS A 173 13.06 5.20 22.14
N LEU A 174 12.48 6.35 22.47
CA LEU A 174 11.46 7.05 21.70
C LEU A 174 11.88 8.49 21.51
N THR A 175 11.81 8.99 20.28
CA THR A 175 12.08 10.40 19.98
C THR A 175 10.83 11.09 19.52
N LEU A 176 10.55 12.26 20.11
CA LEU A 176 9.42 13.12 19.78
C LEU A 176 9.91 14.38 19.05
N LEU A 177 9.27 14.71 17.95
CA LEU A 177 9.42 16.00 17.28
C LEU A 177 8.38 16.96 17.86
N THR A 178 8.84 18.05 18.48
CA THR A 178 7.97 19.12 19.00
C THR A 178 8.16 20.39 18.19
N SER A 179 7.23 21.35 18.32
CA SER A 179 7.34 22.65 17.63
C SER A 179 8.61 23.45 18.00
N GLU A 180 9.17 23.20 19.19
CA GLU A 180 10.32 23.93 19.73
C GLU A 180 11.64 23.15 19.63
N GLY A 181 11.60 21.81 19.53
CA GLY A 181 12.78 20.96 19.74
C GLY A 181 12.52 19.47 19.53
N ILE A 182 13.57 18.68 19.66
CA ILE A 182 13.49 17.21 19.69
C ILE A 182 13.57 16.76 21.14
N VAL A 183 12.69 15.83 21.56
CA VAL A 183 12.69 15.27 22.91
C VAL A 183 13.03 13.79 22.84
N PHE A 184 14.12 13.39 23.50
CA PHE A 184 14.52 11.98 23.63
C PHE A 184 13.98 11.38 24.93
N ILE A 185 13.29 10.25 24.82
CA ILE A 185 12.77 9.44 25.92
C ILE A 185 13.52 8.12 25.90
N SER A 186 14.04 7.69 27.04
CA SER A 186 14.84 6.47 27.17
C SER A 186 14.20 5.38 28.04
N ASP A 187 13.08 5.68 28.68
CA ASP A 187 12.40 4.82 29.65
C ASP A 187 11.00 4.40 29.17
N PHE A 188 10.79 4.28 27.86
CA PHE A 188 9.50 3.83 27.34
C PHE A 188 9.24 2.38 27.74
N SER A 189 8.09 2.14 28.36
CA SER A 189 7.61 0.79 28.67
C SER A 189 6.11 0.69 28.43
N PRO A 190 5.59 -0.44 27.93
CA PRO A 190 4.15 -0.62 27.79
C PRO A 190 3.41 -0.67 29.15
N SER A 191 4.08 -1.16 30.19
CA SER A 191 3.48 -1.34 31.52
C SER A 191 3.34 -0.05 32.34
N LYS A 192 4.24 0.92 32.14
CA LYS A 192 4.29 2.17 32.90
C LYS A 192 4.58 3.35 31.98
N PRO A 193 3.91 4.50 32.19
CA PRO A 193 4.20 5.71 31.43
C PRO A 193 5.63 6.19 31.70
N PRO A 194 6.26 6.89 30.74
CA PRO A 194 7.57 7.52 30.94
C PRO A 194 7.60 8.40 32.19
N SER A 195 8.67 8.28 32.99
CA SER A 195 8.78 8.94 34.29
C SER A 195 9.03 10.44 34.13
N GLY A 196 10.03 10.82 33.33
CA GLY A 196 10.43 12.20 33.07
C GLY A 196 9.79 12.85 31.85
N PRO A 197 10.05 14.16 31.61
CA PRO A 197 9.67 14.87 30.39
C PRO A 197 10.58 14.53 29.18
N GLY A 198 11.63 13.73 29.38
CA GLY A 198 12.64 13.43 28.37
C GLY A 198 13.74 14.50 28.27
N LYS A 199 14.81 14.18 27.55
CA LYS A 199 15.92 15.10 27.27
C LYS A 199 15.57 15.93 26.04
N LYS A 200 15.26 17.22 26.23
CA LYS A 200 14.97 18.17 25.15
C LYS A 200 16.28 18.70 24.55
N VAL A 201 16.32 18.76 23.22
CA VAL A 201 17.46 19.29 22.49
C VAL A 201 17.05 20.13 21.30
N TYR A 202 17.86 21.15 21.00
CA TYR A 202 17.64 22.13 19.94
C TYR A 202 18.64 21.94 18.81
N ILE A 203 18.23 22.32 17.60
CA ILE A 203 19.05 22.23 16.39
C ILE A 203 19.40 23.64 15.93
N SER A 204 20.68 24.01 16.00
CA SER A 204 21.15 25.31 15.52
C SER A 204 21.55 25.22 14.04
N SER A 205 20.82 25.88 13.13
CA SER A 205 21.24 25.97 11.71
C SER A 205 22.34 27.04 11.52
N PRO A 206 23.23 26.93 10.51
CA PRO A 206 24.32 27.89 10.26
C PRO A 206 23.89 29.16 9.50
N HIS A 207 22.62 29.28 9.05
CA HIS A 207 22.21 30.37 8.16
C HIS A 207 21.92 31.70 8.89
N SER A 208 22.10 31.76 10.21
CA SER A 208 21.85 32.93 11.05
C SER A 208 23.08 33.31 11.90
N SER A 209 24.23 33.54 11.27
CA SER A 209 25.34 34.29 11.90
C SER A 209 25.46 35.68 11.27
N PRO A 210 25.16 36.78 11.98
CA PRO A 210 25.43 38.13 11.51
C PRO A 210 26.91 38.48 11.75
N ALA A 211 27.82 37.92 10.97
CA ALA A 211 29.21 38.38 10.92
C ALA A 211 29.86 38.00 9.58
N HIS A 212 30.31 39.04 8.86
CA HIS A 212 30.98 39.03 7.54
C HIS A 212 30.09 38.99 6.29
N ASN A 213 29.37 40.09 6.10
CA ASN A 213 29.11 40.65 4.76
C ASN A 213 30.43 41.01 4.07
N LYS A 214 30.96 40.11 3.23
CA LYS A 214 31.66 40.46 1.97
C LYS A 214 31.42 39.33 0.97
N LEU A 215 30.60 39.61 -0.04
CA LEU A 215 30.44 38.75 -1.21
C LEU A 215 31.77 38.66 -1.97
N ALA A 216 32.23 37.43 -2.21
CA ALA A 216 33.19 37.12 -3.26
C ALA A 216 32.53 36.12 -4.23
N THR A 217 32.51 36.50 -5.50
CA THR A 217 32.02 35.73 -6.64
C THR A 217 32.91 34.52 -6.92
N ALA A 218 32.47 33.32 -6.54
CA ALA A 218 33.02 32.05 -7.03
C ALA A 218 31.94 30.95 -6.99
N THR A 219 31.75 30.27 -8.12
CA THR A 219 30.84 29.15 -8.33
C THR A 219 31.41 27.86 -7.73
N GLY A 220 30.67 27.21 -6.83
CA GLY A 220 31.00 25.84 -6.38
C GLY A 220 30.36 25.43 -5.07
N ALA A 221 29.57 24.35 -5.11
CA ALA A 221 28.94 23.69 -3.95
C ALA A 221 29.94 23.24 -2.85
N LYS A 222 31.25 23.17 -3.15
CA LYS A 222 32.28 22.66 -2.23
C LYS A 222 32.60 23.57 -1.03
N LYS A 223 32.31 24.89 -1.06
CA LYS A 223 32.59 25.77 0.10
C LYS A 223 31.42 25.95 1.09
N ALA A 224 30.21 25.48 0.75
CA ALA A 224 29.07 25.49 1.67
C ALA A 224 29.17 24.39 2.76
N LEU A 225 29.89 23.29 2.47
CA LEU A 225 30.06 22.16 3.40
C LEU A 225 30.95 22.49 4.62
N ASN A 226 31.97 23.34 4.49
CA ASN A 226 32.93 23.62 5.58
C ASN A 226 32.38 24.44 6.75
N LYS A 227 31.09 24.80 6.76
CA LYS A 227 30.47 25.60 7.84
C LYS A 227 29.22 24.97 8.48
N VAL A 228 28.80 23.77 8.07
CA VAL A 228 27.60 23.12 8.66
C VAL A 228 27.98 22.29 9.88
N LYS A 229 28.37 22.95 10.99
CA LYS A 229 28.40 22.32 12.31
C LYS A 229 27.07 22.63 13.01
N ILE A 230 26.05 21.84 12.68
CA ILE A 230 24.79 21.86 13.43
C ILE A 230 25.06 21.10 14.72
N LEU A 231 25.20 21.85 15.82
CA LEU A 231 25.33 21.30 17.16
C LEU A 231 23.93 21.11 17.75
N ILE A 232 23.71 19.91 18.28
CA ILE A 232 22.55 19.57 19.10
C ILE A 232 22.83 20.13 20.50
N THR A 233 22.29 21.31 20.82
CA THR A 233 22.55 22.02 22.08
C THR A 233 21.38 21.86 23.06
N GLN A 234 21.70 21.68 24.34
CA GLN A 234 20.68 21.59 25.41
C GLN A 234 20.20 22.98 25.88
N GLU A 235 20.96 24.03 25.56
CA GLU A 235 20.59 25.40 25.87
C GLU A 235 19.60 25.95 24.85
N LYS A 236 18.56 26.63 25.35
CA LYS A 236 17.57 27.31 24.51
C LYS A 236 18.25 28.48 23.77
N PRO A 237 18.35 28.46 22.44
CA PRO A 237 18.96 29.56 21.69
C PRO A 237 18.16 30.86 21.82
N SER A 238 18.80 32.02 21.63
CA SER A 238 18.12 33.33 21.55
C SER A 238 17.13 33.40 20.39
N ALA A 239 16.20 34.37 20.39
CA ALA A 239 15.00 34.42 19.54
C ALA A 239 15.19 34.50 18.00
N GLU A 240 16.41 34.36 17.46
CA GLU A 240 16.72 34.48 16.02
C GLU A 240 16.96 33.13 15.29
N PHE A 241 16.71 31.98 15.93
CA PHE A 241 16.92 30.67 15.30
C PHE A 241 15.65 30.13 14.59
N ILE A 242 15.85 29.47 13.44
CA ILE A 242 14.81 28.84 12.61
C ILE A 242 13.93 27.93 13.47
N THR A 243 12.62 28.18 13.47
CA THR A 243 11.65 27.29 14.11
C THR A 243 11.67 25.92 13.43
N LEU A 244 11.73 24.83 14.20
CA LEU A 244 11.63 23.44 13.71
C LEU A 244 10.30 23.12 12.99
N ASN A 245 9.41 24.09 12.86
CA ASN A 245 8.20 24.05 12.04
C ASN A 245 8.45 23.65 10.58
N ASP A 246 9.65 23.90 10.04
CA ASP A 246 10.01 23.54 8.66
C ASP A 246 10.53 22.09 8.53
N CYS A 247 10.73 21.36 9.64
CA CYS A 247 11.13 19.96 9.60
C CYS A 247 9.93 19.09 9.22
N LEU A 248 10.01 18.44 8.06
CA LEU A 248 8.92 17.65 7.51
C LEU A 248 8.79 16.27 8.16
N GLN A 249 9.92 15.66 8.53
CA GLN A 249 9.96 14.28 9.00
C GLN A 249 11.20 14.02 9.89
N LEU A 250 11.00 13.22 10.93
CA LEU A 250 12.03 12.65 11.79
C LEU A 250 11.92 11.12 11.72
N ALA A 251 13.04 10.43 11.45
CA ALA A 251 13.06 8.97 11.37
C ALA A 251 14.42 8.42 11.80
N TYR A 252 14.42 7.30 12.53
CA TYR A 252 15.65 6.52 12.75
C TYR A 252 16.07 5.78 11.48
N LEU A 253 17.38 5.56 11.30
CA LEU A 253 17.87 4.66 10.26
C LEU A 253 17.75 3.21 10.75
N PRO A 254 16.94 2.37 10.09
CA PRO A 254 16.81 0.97 10.47
C PRO A 254 18.00 0.11 10.04
N SER A 255 18.82 0.60 9.11
CA SER A 255 20.07 -0.04 8.68
C SER A 255 21.23 0.09 9.69
N LYS A 256 21.22 1.12 10.55
CA LYS A 256 22.35 1.49 11.42
C LYS A 256 21.92 2.03 12.76
N ARG A 257 22.53 1.46 13.82
CA ARG A 257 22.33 1.91 15.19
C ARG A 257 22.80 3.34 15.42
N ASN A 258 22.08 4.07 16.28
CA ASN A 258 22.38 5.43 16.74
C ASN A 258 22.43 6.51 15.64
N HIS A 259 21.85 6.25 14.47
CA HIS A 259 21.72 7.22 13.40
C HIS A 259 20.26 7.66 13.23
N MET A 260 20.05 8.97 13.06
CA MET A 260 18.73 9.57 12.87
C MET A 260 18.75 10.53 11.67
N LEU A 261 17.64 10.54 10.93
CA LEU A 261 17.41 11.38 9.78
C LEU A 261 16.45 12.51 10.13
N LEU A 262 16.80 13.73 9.72
CA LEU A 262 15.92 14.89 9.72
C LEU A 262 15.73 15.39 8.29
N LEU A 263 14.47 15.52 7.90
CA LEU A 263 14.09 15.97 6.58
C LEU A 263 13.67 17.43 6.60
N TYR A 264 14.32 18.22 5.77
CA TYR A 264 13.89 19.56 5.38
C TYR A 264 13.57 19.58 3.88
N PRO A 265 12.81 20.58 3.38
CA PRO A 265 12.43 20.63 1.98
C PRO A 265 13.61 20.58 1.00
N ARG A 266 14.81 21.05 1.36
CA ARG A 266 15.97 21.09 0.45
C ARG A 266 17.19 20.33 0.95
N GLU A 267 17.14 19.77 2.15
CA GLU A 267 18.27 19.08 2.75
C GLU A 267 17.81 17.91 3.62
N ILE A 268 18.60 16.84 3.61
CA ILE A 268 18.47 15.71 4.53
C ILE A 268 19.70 15.73 5.42
N LEU A 269 19.48 15.80 6.72
CA LEU A 269 20.55 15.73 7.72
C LEU A 269 20.56 14.35 8.35
N ILE A 270 21.73 13.73 8.41
CA ILE A 270 21.96 12.46 9.10
C ILE A 270 22.78 12.77 10.34
N LEU A 271 22.18 12.51 11.49
CA LEU A 271 22.71 12.76 12.82
C LEU A 271 23.22 11.46 13.44
N ASP A 272 24.37 11.53 14.09
CA ASP A 272 24.82 10.52 15.04
C ASP A 272 24.40 10.95 16.45
N LEU A 273 23.62 10.11 17.13
CA LEU A 273 23.05 10.36 18.44
C LEU A 273 24.04 10.22 19.59
N GLU A 274 25.17 9.52 19.40
CA GLU A 274 26.20 9.39 20.43
C GLU A 274 27.00 10.69 20.58
N VAL A 275 27.40 11.25 19.45
CA VAL A 275 28.16 12.52 19.36
C VAL A 275 27.23 13.72 19.25
N ASN A 276 25.94 13.51 18.92
CA ASN A 276 24.94 14.57 18.75
C ASN A 276 25.36 15.57 17.65
N GLN A 277 25.82 15.07 16.51
CA GLN A 277 26.34 15.89 15.41
C GLN A 277 25.93 15.34 14.04
N THR A 278 25.86 16.21 13.03
CA THR A 278 25.60 15.86 11.64
C THR A 278 26.79 15.15 10.99
N VAL A 279 26.60 13.87 10.62
CA VAL A 279 27.61 13.03 9.96
C VAL A 279 27.41 12.96 8.44
N GLY A 280 26.19 13.19 7.94
CA GLY A 280 25.91 13.29 6.51
C GLY A 280 24.93 14.41 6.20
N VAL A 281 25.13 15.08 5.06
CA VAL A 281 24.21 16.09 4.52
C VAL A 281 23.94 15.79 3.05
N ILE A 282 22.67 15.62 2.71
CA ILE A 282 22.23 15.48 1.32
C ILE A 282 21.45 16.73 0.97
N ALA A 283 22.11 17.70 0.34
CA ALA A 283 21.49 18.94 -0.10
C ALA A 283 21.06 18.86 -1.57
N ILE A 284 19.93 19.48 -1.89
CA ILE A 284 19.49 19.73 -3.26
C ILE A 284 20.02 21.09 -3.71
N GLU A 285 20.50 21.17 -4.95
CA GLU A 285 20.91 22.43 -5.56
C GLU A 285 19.75 23.44 -5.66
N ARG A 286 20.06 24.73 -5.81
CA ARG A 286 19.06 25.81 -5.75
C ARG A 286 17.91 25.66 -6.76
N THR A 287 18.18 25.06 -7.92
CA THR A 287 17.26 24.79 -9.03
C THR A 287 16.57 23.41 -8.94
N GLY A 288 16.99 22.55 -8.01
CA GLY A 288 16.41 21.22 -7.86
C GLY A 288 15.06 21.24 -7.14
N VAL A 289 14.29 20.18 -7.34
CA VAL A 289 12.93 20.04 -6.80
C VAL A 289 12.98 19.61 -5.32
N PRO A 290 12.30 20.33 -4.40
CA PRO A 290 12.30 20.00 -2.97
C PRO A 290 11.83 18.57 -2.65
N PHE A 291 12.29 18.05 -1.51
CA PHE A 291 11.82 16.80 -0.92
C PHE A 291 10.47 16.99 -0.21
N LEU A 292 9.64 15.94 -0.28
CA LEU A 292 8.34 15.86 0.38
C LEU A 292 8.34 14.82 1.51
N GLN A 293 9.01 13.68 1.31
CA GLN A 293 9.06 12.54 2.24
C GLN A 293 10.30 11.68 1.96
N VAL A 294 10.86 11.04 2.98
CA VAL A 294 11.97 10.07 2.84
C VAL A 294 11.67 8.79 3.61
N ILE A 295 11.94 7.63 3.00
CA ILE A 295 11.81 6.31 3.64
C ILE A 295 13.19 5.65 3.68
N PRO A 296 13.79 5.44 4.87
CA PRO A 296 15.04 4.70 5.00
C PRO A 296 14.78 3.18 4.95
N CYS A 297 15.64 2.46 4.25
CA CYS A 297 15.55 1.01 4.07
C CYS A 297 16.22 0.26 5.23
N PHE A 298 15.66 -0.89 5.63
CA PHE A 298 16.18 -1.79 6.65
C PHE A 298 17.26 -2.72 6.08
N GLN A 299 17.02 -3.33 4.91
CA GLN A 299 17.91 -4.35 4.36
C GLN A 299 19.28 -3.79 3.95
N ARG A 300 19.30 -2.58 3.38
CA ARG A 300 20.50 -1.89 2.90
C ARG A 300 20.47 -0.43 3.31
N ASP A 301 21.65 0.19 3.38
CA ASP A 301 21.77 1.62 3.70
C ASP A 301 21.37 2.50 2.50
N GLY A 302 20.06 2.55 2.25
CA GLY A 302 19.42 3.24 1.14
C GLY A 302 18.24 4.10 1.58
N LEU A 303 17.99 5.17 0.84
CA LEU A 303 16.93 6.15 1.07
C LEU A 303 16.06 6.27 -0.18
N PHE A 304 14.77 5.99 -0.05
CA PHE A 304 13.78 6.40 -1.05
C PHE A 304 13.35 7.83 -0.74
N CYS A 305 13.56 8.76 -1.68
CA CYS A 305 13.19 10.16 -1.53
C CYS A 305 12.09 10.54 -2.51
N LEU A 306 10.97 11.05 -2.00
CA LEU A 306 9.88 11.63 -2.79
C LEU A 306 10.10 13.14 -2.96
N HIS A 307 9.98 13.63 -4.19
CA HIS A 307 10.11 15.03 -4.54
C HIS A 307 8.73 15.68 -4.80
N GLU A 308 8.63 17.01 -4.71
CA GLU A 308 7.38 17.76 -4.94
C GLU A 308 6.79 17.60 -6.36
N ASN A 309 7.61 17.23 -7.34
CA ASN A 309 7.18 16.89 -8.70
C ASN A 309 6.67 15.43 -8.84
N GLY A 310 6.56 14.70 -7.72
CA GLY A 310 6.14 13.30 -7.64
C GLY A 310 7.18 12.31 -8.16
N CYS A 311 8.41 12.76 -8.37
CA CYS A 311 9.51 11.88 -8.70
C CYS A 311 10.03 11.16 -7.44
N ILE A 312 10.30 9.86 -7.56
CA ILE A 312 10.92 9.02 -6.54
C ILE A 312 12.37 8.75 -6.95
N THR A 313 13.29 9.01 -6.02
CA THR A 313 14.71 8.69 -6.20
C THR A 313 15.17 7.65 -5.17
N LEU A 314 16.00 6.69 -5.58
CA LEU A 314 16.71 5.79 -4.68
C LEU A 314 18.15 6.26 -4.55
N ARG A 315 18.56 6.57 -3.33
CA ARG A 315 19.92 6.97 -2.99
C ARG A 315 20.56 5.93 -2.08
N VAL A 316 21.75 5.45 -2.39
CA VAL A 316 22.44 4.39 -1.64
C VAL A 316 23.75 4.93 -1.10
N ARG A 317 24.12 4.59 0.14
CA ARG A 317 25.40 5.01 0.73
C ARG A 317 26.57 4.59 -0.17
N ARG A 318 27.51 5.50 -0.36
CA ARG A 318 28.78 5.23 -1.02
C ARG A 318 29.71 4.44 -0.09
N SER A 319 30.24 3.32 -0.58
CA SER A 319 31.37 2.62 0.07
C SER A 319 32.66 3.36 -0.26
N TYR A 320 33.42 3.79 0.75
CA TYR A 320 34.76 4.36 0.52
C TYR A 320 35.76 3.23 0.31
N ASN A 321 36.07 2.93 -0.95
CA ASN A 321 37.26 2.15 -1.32
C ASN A 321 38.39 3.12 -1.68
N ASN A 322 39.54 3.03 -1.01
CA ASN A 322 40.73 3.87 -1.21
C ASN A 322 41.43 3.70 -2.59
N ILE A 323 40.76 3.18 -3.63
CA ILE A 323 41.44 2.67 -4.84
C ILE A 323 41.13 3.45 -6.14
N PHE A 324 40.25 4.46 -6.14
CA PHE A 324 40.00 5.27 -7.35
C PHE A 324 40.28 6.77 -7.15
N THR A 325 41.55 7.11 -6.94
CA THR A 325 42.09 8.40 -7.39
C THR A 325 42.68 8.17 -8.78
N THR A 326 42.01 8.68 -9.81
CA THR A 326 42.59 8.82 -11.15
C THR A 326 43.89 9.60 -11.03
N SER A 327 44.98 9.05 -11.56
CA SER A 327 46.28 9.70 -11.68
C SER A 327 46.13 11.02 -12.45
N ASN A 328 46.14 12.15 -11.73
CA ASN A 328 46.70 13.46 -12.15
C ASN A 328 46.29 14.66 -11.27
N GLU A 329 45.65 14.48 -10.12
CA GLU A 329 45.54 15.55 -9.12
C GLU A 329 46.29 15.13 -7.86
N GLU A 330 47.08 16.05 -7.29
CA GLU A 330 47.80 15.82 -6.03
C GLU A 330 46.83 15.29 -4.96
N PRO A 331 47.21 14.27 -4.17
CA PRO A 331 46.37 13.79 -3.09
C PRO A 331 46.13 14.93 -2.09
N ASP A 332 44.88 15.40 -1.99
CA ASP A 332 44.45 16.29 -0.92
C ASP A 332 44.87 15.66 0.44
N PRO A 333 45.51 16.40 1.35
CA PRO A 333 46.22 15.81 2.49
C PRO A 333 45.31 15.20 3.58
N ASP A 334 43.98 15.21 3.46
CA ASP A 334 43.07 14.44 4.30
C ASP A 334 41.72 14.23 3.58
N PRO A 335 41.36 13.01 3.15
CA PRO A 335 40.01 12.76 2.64
C PRO A 335 39.03 12.81 3.81
N VAL A 336 38.28 13.91 3.94
CA VAL A 336 37.23 14.05 4.95
C VAL A 336 36.20 12.93 4.72
N GLN A 337 36.20 11.95 5.62
CA GLN A 337 35.32 10.79 5.56
C GLN A 337 33.91 11.23 5.98
N GLU A 338 33.06 11.57 5.00
CA GLU A 338 31.66 11.97 5.22
C GLU A 338 30.69 10.89 4.75
N LEU A 339 29.54 10.75 5.41
CA LEU A 339 28.48 9.88 4.93
C LEU A 339 27.86 10.49 3.65
N THR A 340 28.22 9.93 2.50
CA THR A 340 27.71 10.34 1.19
C THR A 340 26.74 9.30 0.62
N TYR A 341 25.66 9.77 0.01
CA TYR A 341 24.64 8.95 -0.62
C TYR A 341 24.55 9.27 -2.11
N ASP A 342 24.81 8.26 -2.94
CA ASP A 342 24.79 8.37 -4.39
C ASP A 342 23.39 8.09 -4.94
N LEU A 343 22.93 8.93 -5.87
CA LEU A 343 21.71 8.68 -6.63
C LEU A 343 21.91 7.45 -7.54
N ARG A 344 21.07 6.43 -7.39
CA ARG A 344 21.18 5.16 -8.15
C ARG A 344 20.10 5.00 -9.20
N SER A 345 18.87 5.36 -8.88
CA SER A 345 17.75 5.31 -9.81
C SER A 345 16.74 6.41 -9.50
N GLN A 346 15.97 6.76 -10.52
CA GLN A 346 14.96 7.81 -10.48
C GLN A 346 13.77 7.39 -11.36
N CYS A 347 12.55 7.59 -10.89
CA CYS A 347 11.34 7.37 -11.68
C CYS A 347 10.94 8.63 -12.45
N ASP A 348 10.00 8.49 -13.39
CA ASP A 348 9.48 9.64 -14.13
C ASP A 348 8.70 10.60 -13.21
N ALA A 349 8.84 11.91 -13.44
CA ALA A 349 8.11 12.93 -12.72
C ALA A 349 6.68 13.07 -13.26
N ILE A 350 5.73 13.40 -12.39
CA ILE A 350 4.36 13.69 -12.81
C ILE A 350 4.19 15.17 -13.15
N ARG A 351 3.23 15.46 -14.04
CA ARG A 351 2.83 16.84 -14.32
C ARG A 351 2.02 17.39 -13.15
N VAL A 352 2.67 18.17 -12.29
CA VAL A 352 2.02 18.84 -11.16
C VAL A 352 1.12 19.98 -11.66
N THR A 353 -0.11 20.01 -11.16
CA THR A 353 -1.09 21.08 -11.41
C THR A 353 -1.78 21.46 -10.09
N LYS A 354 -2.71 22.42 -10.10
CA LYS A 354 -3.46 22.78 -8.90
C LYS A 354 -4.28 21.62 -8.31
N THR A 355 -4.73 20.70 -9.16
CA THR A 355 -5.57 19.55 -8.77
C THR A 355 -4.78 18.23 -8.65
N VAL A 356 -3.58 18.19 -9.22
CA VAL A 356 -2.71 16.99 -9.27
C VAL A 356 -1.39 17.31 -8.58
N ARG A 357 -1.19 16.77 -7.37
CA ARG A 357 0.04 16.89 -6.59
C ARG A 357 0.34 15.58 -5.87
N PRO A 358 1.61 15.21 -5.65
CA PRO A 358 1.96 14.04 -4.87
C PRO A 358 1.58 14.25 -3.41
N PHE A 359 1.00 13.22 -2.77
CA PHE A 359 0.64 13.25 -1.35
C PHE A 359 1.66 12.54 -0.49
N SER A 360 1.84 11.24 -0.72
CA SER A 360 2.77 10.42 0.06
C SER A 360 3.20 9.19 -0.74
N MET A 361 4.37 8.70 -0.37
CA MET A 361 4.97 7.47 -0.87
C MET A 361 5.04 6.45 0.27
N VAL A 362 4.88 5.18 -0.07
CA VAL A 362 5.10 4.03 0.81
C VAL A 362 5.95 2.99 0.08
N CYS A 363 6.77 2.23 0.81
CA CYS A 363 7.60 1.16 0.26
C CYS A 363 7.17 -0.20 0.80
N CYS A 364 7.36 -1.26 0.02
CA CYS A 364 7.11 -2.63 0.47
C CYS A 364 8.06 -2.98 1.63
N PRO A 365 7.55 -3.25 2.85
CA PRO A 365 8.39 -3.52 4.02
C PRO A 365 9.12 -4.88 3.95
N VAL A 366 8.61 -5.83 3.15
CA VAL A 366 9.17 -7.19 3.08
C VAL A 366 10.40 -7.24 2.15
N ASN A 367 10.26 -6.68 0.94
CA ASN A 367 11.25 -6.83 -0.12
C ASN A 367 12.07 -5.55 -0.39
N GLU A 368 11.56 -4.37 0.01
CA GLU A 368 12.17 -3.05 -0.21
C GLU A 368 12.56 -2.75 -1.67
N ASN A 369 11.95 -3.45 -2.64
CA ASN A 369 12.18 -3.29 -4.07
C ASN A 369 11.01 -2.59 -4.78
N ALA A 370 9.92 -2.27 -4.08
CA ALA A 370 8.74 -1.63 -4.66
C ALA A 370 8.29 -0.43 -3.82
N ALA A 371 7.78 0.60 -4.49
CA ALA A 371 7.27 1.82 -3.89
C ALA A 371 5.96 2.24 -4.56
N ALA A 372 4.98 2.68 -3.77
CA ALA A 372 3.70 3.19 -4.26
C ALA A 372 3.58 4.67 -3.96
N LEU A 373 3.10 5.44 -4.94
CA LEU A 373 2.87 6.88 -4.86
C LEU A 373 1.38 7.16 -4.96
N VAL A 374 0.84 7.82 -3.94
CA VAL A 374 -0.54 8.31 -3.93
C VAL A 374 -0.57 9.78 -4.36
N VAL A 375 -1.44 10.10 -5.30
CA VAL A 375 -1.61 11.44 -5.88
C VAL A 375 -2.97 12.03 -5.49
N SER A 376 -3.04 13.35 -5.37
CA SER A 376 -4.25 14.06 -4.94
C SER A 376 -5.49 13.87 -5.83
N ASP A 377 -5.33 13.44 -7.07
CA ASP A 377 -6.44 13.13 -7.98
C ASP A 377 -6.96 11.70 -7.82
N GLY A 378 -6.49 10.97 -6.79
CA GLY A 378 -6.91 9.61 -6.48
C GLY A 378 -6.12 8.55 -7.22
N ARG A 379 -5.11 8.91 -8.03
CA ARG A 379 -4.23 7.93 -8.67
C ARG A 379 -3.28 7.28 -7.67
N VAL A 380 -3.12 5.96 -7.79
CA VAL A 380 -2.09 5.19 -7.07
C VAL A 380 -1.18 4.55 -8.11
N MET A 381 0.10 4.94 -8.10
CA MET A 381 1.13 4.43 -9.00
C MET A 381 2.07 3.52 -8.24
N ILE A 382 2.24 2.28 -8.71
CA ILE A 382 3.10 1.27 -8.09
C ILE A 382 4.33 1.08 -8.97
N TRP A 383 5.50 1.32 -8.39
CA TRP A 383 6.79 1.22 -9.03
C TRP A 383 7.57 0.05 -8.47
N GLU A 384 8.09 -0.81 -9.35
CA GLU A 384 8.99 -1.90 -9.00
C GLU A 384 10.41 -1.59 -9.50
N LEU A 385 11.40 -1.81 -8.65
CA LEU A 385 12.81 -1.67 -8.96
C LEU A 385 13.30 -2.99 -9.57
N LYS A 386 13.82 -2.94 -10.79
CA LYS A 386 14.45 -4.11 -11.44
C LYS A 386 15.93 -3.91 -11.69
N SER A 387 16.67 -5.01 -11.59
CA SER A 387 18.10 -5.07 -11.87
C SER A 387 18.31 -5.44 -13.34
N ALA A 388 19.10 -4.62 -14.04
CA ALA A 388 19.59 -4.92 -15.37
C ALA A 388 21.09 -5.18 -15.28
N VAL A 389 21.51 -6.40 -15.63
CA VAL A 389 22.93 -6.75 -15.72
C VAL A 389 23.49 -6.20 -17.03
N CYS A 390 24.46 -5.30 -16.94
CA CYS A 390 25.16 -4.80 -18.12
C CYS A 390 26.06 -5.89 -18.72
N ASN A 391 25.68 -6.44 -19.87
CA ASN A 391 26.54 -7.33 -20.65
C ASN A 391 27.42 -6.50 -21.62
N ARG A 392 28.73 -6.44 -21.34
CA ARG A 392 29.90 -6.07 -22.20
C ARG A 392 30.46 -4.62 -22.20
N ASN A 393 31.80 -4.59 -22.09
CA ASN A 393 32.80 -3.71 -22.74
C ASN A 393 32.49 -2.20 -22.89
N SER A 394 32.15 -1.50 -21.82
CA SER A 394 32.29 -0.03 -21.82
C SER A 394 33.70 0.36 -21.37
N ARG A 395 34.53 0.78 -22.32
CA ARG A 395 35.83 1.42 -22.05
C ARG A 395 35.71 2.88 -21.60
N ASN A 396 34.52 3.41 -21.31
CA ASN A 396 34.33 4.82 -20.93
C ASN A 396 33.12 5.01 -19.98
N SER A 397 33.18 4.56 -18.73
CA SER A 397 32.33 5.12 -17.65
C SER A 397 33.21 5.90 -16.68
N SER A 398 33.21 7.22 -16.84
CA SER A 398 33.82 8.20 -15.92
C SER A 398 32.95 8.48 -14.69
N SER A 399 32.09 7.54 -14.27
CA SER A 399 31.25 7.71 -13.09
C SER A 399 31.96 7.12 -11.88
N GLY A 400 32.42 7.96 -10.95
CA GLY A 400 32.96 7.57 -9.64
C GLY A 400 31.90 7.00 -8.68
N VAL A 401 31.03 6.12 -9.20
CA VAL A 401 29.86 5.53 -8.53
C VAL A 401 30.23 4.12 -8.07
N SER A 402 29.92 3.76 -6.83
CA SER A 402 30.31 2.44 -6.27
C SER A 402 29.70 1.29 -7.08
N PRO A 403 30.45 0.22 -7.42
CA PRO A 403 29.91 -0.91 -8.16
C PRO A 403 28.86 -1.66 -7.32
N LEU A 404 27.70 -1.96 -7.91
CA LEU A 404 26.69 -2.86 -7.33
C LEU A 404 27.00 -4.31 -7.72
N TYR A 405 26.56 -5.28 -6.92
CA TYR A 405 26.80 -6.71 -7.13
C TYR A 405 25.53 -7.43 -7.60
N SER A 406 25.64 -8.30 -8.61
CA SER A 406 24.53 -9.17 -9.02
C SER A 406 24.33 -10.31 -8.02
N PRO A 407 23.09 -10.76 -7.77
CA PRO A 407 22.82 -11.80 -6.78
C PRO A 407 23.47 -13.13 -7.16
N VAL A 408 24.49 -13.49 -6.38
CA VAL A 408 25.09 -14.83 -6.36
C VAL A 408 24.50 -15.66 -5.21
N SER A 409 23.78 -15.01 -4.30
CA SER A 409 23.05 -15.60 -3.19
C SER A 409 21.54 -15.36 -3.32
N PHE A 410 20.74 -16.28 -2.79
CA PHE A 410 19.30 -16.17 -2.61
C PHE A 410 19.04 -15.90 -1.13
N CYS A 411 18.67 -14.66 -0.79
CA CYS A 411 18.43 -14.25 0.60
C CYS A 411 19.67 -14.52 1.49
N GLY A 412 20.86 -14.19 0.97
CA GLY A 412 22.13 -14.46 1.67
C GLY A 412 22.69 -15.88 1.54
N ILE A 413 21.89 -16.86 1.08
CA ILE A 413 22.34 -18.25 0.88
C ILE A 413 23.01 -18.42 -0.49
N PRO A 414 24.25 -18.95 -0.59
CA PRO A 414 24.88 -19.22 -1.87
C PRO A 414 24.03 -20.15 -2.74
N VAL A 415 23.78 -19.75 -3.99
CA VAL A 415 22.98 -20.54 -4.94
C VAL A 415 23.90 -21.46 -5.73
N GLY A 416 23.47 -22.71 -5.94
CA GLY A 416 24.15 -23.66 -6.82
C GLY A 416 24.35 -23.12 -8.25
N VAL A 417 25.24 -23.75 -9.01
CA VAL A 417 25.50 -23.34 -10.40
C VAL A 417 24.29 -23.61 -11.30
N LEU A 418 23.56 -24.70 -11.03
CA LEU A 418 22.41 -25.17 -11.82
C LEU A 418 21.05 -24.75 -11.23
N GLN A 419 21.04 -24.28 -9.97
CA GLN A 419 19.83 -23.85 -9.26
C GLN A 419 19.26 -22.54 -9.84
N ASN A 420 17.94 -22.46 -9.96
CA ASN A 420 17.24 -21.27 -10.45
C ASN A 420 17.46 -20.05 -9.53
N LYS A 421 17.53 -18.84 -10.11
CA LYS A 421 17.81 -17.57 -9.40
C LYS A 421 16.76 -16.52 -9.69
N LEU A 422 16.36 -15.76 -8.67
CA LEU A 422 15.52 -14.55 -8.81
C LEU A 422 16.29 -13.32 -8.34
N PRO A 423 16.85 -12.52 -9.27
CA PRO A 423 17.71 -11.41 -8.91
C PRO A 423 16.95 -10.22 -8.30
N ASP A 424 15.69 -10.03 -8.69
CA ASP A 424 14.85 -8.88 -8.31
C ASP A 424 13.95 -9.17 -7.10
N LEU A 425 14.20 -10.26 -6.35
CA LEU A 425 13.31 -10.66 -5.24
C LEU A 425 13.26 -9.61 -4.13
N SER A 426 14.37 -8.91 -3.88
CA SER A 426 14.53 -8.00 -2.74
C SER A 426 15.77 -7.13 -2.89
N LEU A 427 15.80 -6.02 -2.15
CA LEU A 427 16.89 -5.04 -2.22
C LEU A 427 18.25 -5.61 -1.81
N ASP A 428 18.27 -6.49 -0.80
CA ASP A 428 19.47 -7.24 -0.35
C ASP A 428 20.11 -8.13 -1.44
N ASN A 429 19.30 -8.67 -2.36
CA ASN A 429 19.74 -9.48 -3.50
C ASN A 429 20.27 -8.59 -4.65
N MET A 430 19.68 -7.42 -4.85
CA MET A 430 20.03 -6.50 -5.95
C MET A 430 21.27 -5.65 -5.66
N ILE A 431 21.49 -5.32 -4.39
CA ILE A 431 22.59 -4.47 -3.91
C ILE A 431 23.45 -5.33 -2.98
N GLY A 432 24.73 -5.49 -3.29
CA GLY A 432 25.68 -6.20 -2.41
C GLY A 432 25.99 -5.44 -1.12
N GLN A 433 26.60 -6.13 -0.16
CA GLN A 433 27.11 -5.49 1.06
C GLN A 433 28.17 -4.44 0.71
N SER A 434 28.09 -3.27 1.35
CA SER A 434 29.13 -2.25 1.29
C SER A 434 30.37 -2.79 2.00
N ALA A 435 31.45 -3.06 1.26
CA ALA A 435 32.71 -3.50 1.85
C ALA A 435 33.25 -2.42 2.79
N ILE A 436 33.60 -2.81 4.02
CA ILE A 436 34.21 -1.88 4.99
C ILE A 436 35.61 -1.51 4.49
N ALA A 437 35.98 -0.22 4.62
CA ALA A 437 37.27 0.30 4.17
C ALA A 437 38.45 -0.59 4.65
N GLY A 438 39.30 -1.00 3.70
CA GLY A 438 40.49 -1.84 3.97
C GLY A 438 40.38 -3.32 3.60
N GLU A 439 39.25 -3.79 3.03
CA GLU A 439 39.18 -5.14 2.43
C GLU A 439 39.69 -5.14 0.99
N GLU A 440 40.80 -5.84 0.74
CA GLU A 440 41.19 -6.23 -0.62
C GLU A 440 40.10 -7.14 -1.18
N HIS A 441 39.38 -6.67 -2.21
CA HIS A 441 38.45 -7.54 -2.92
C HIS A 441 39.22 -8.70 -3.55
N PRO A 442 38.70 -9.94 -3.49
CA PRO A 442 39.40 -11.07 -4.06
C PRO A 442 39.66 -10.81 -5.55
N ARG A 443 40.94 -10.91 -5.95
CA ARG A 443 41.36 -10.91 -7.35
C ARG A 443 40.75 -12.14 -8.04
N GLY A 444 39.48 -12.06 -8.43
CA GLY A 444 38.74 -13.17 -9.03
C GLY A 444 37.22 -13.05 -9.03
N SER A 445 36.60 -12.25 -8.13
CA SER A 445 35.16 -12.02 -8.21
C SER A 445 34.88 -10.95 -9.27
N ILE A 446 34.30 -11.35 -10.41
CA ILE A 446 33.81 -10.41 -11.42
C ILE A 446 32.66 -9.63 -10.79
N LEU A 447 32.95 -8.48 -10.17
CA LEU A 447 31.94 -7.50 -9.81
C LEU A 447 31.26 -7.07 -11.11
N ARG A 448 30.03 -7.50 -11.32
CA ARG A 448 29.20 -7.03 -12.43
C ARG A 448 28.42 -5.82 -11.94
N GLU A 449 28.69 -4.66 -12.52
CA GLU A 449 27.86 -3.48 -12.31
C GLU A 449 26.40 -3.79 -12.69
N VAL A 450 25.52 -3.62 -11.71
CA VAL A 450 24.07 -3.71 -11.88
C VAL A 450 23.51 -2.30 -12.05
N HIS A 451 22.68 -2.10 -13.07
CA HIS A 451 21.92 -0.87 -13.22
C HIS A 451 20.49 -1.08 -12.68
N LEU A 452 20.02 -0.16 -11.84
CA LEU A 452 18.70 -0.23 -11.24
C LEU A 452 17.73 0.68 -11.99
N LYS A 453 16.55 0.18 -12.34
CA LYS A 453 15.51 0.95 -13.03
C LYS A 453 14.15 0.80 -12.37
N PHE A 454 13.44 1.90 -12.22
CA PHE A 454 12.02 1.88 -11.81
C PHE A 454 11.14 1.55 -13.01
N LEU A 455 10.21 0.62 -12.81
CA LEU A 455 9.17 0.25 -13.77
C LEU A 455 7.81 0.46 -13.12
N LEU A 456 6.91 1.17 -13.80
CA LEU A 456 5.52 1.29 -13.39
C LEU A 456 4.81 -0.05 -13.64
N THR A 457 4.47 -0.78 -12.58
CA THR A 457 3.81 -2.09 -12.67
C THR A 457 2.32 -2.02 -12.42
N GLY A 458 1.85 -1.03 -11.65
CA GLY A 458 0.44 -0.84 -11.32
C GLY A 458 0.00 0.61 -11.42
N LEU A 459 -1.21 0.84 -11.95
CA LEU A 459 -1.85 2.16 -11.99
C LEU A 459 -3.34 2.02 -11.68
N LEU A 460 -3.73 2.44 -10.48
CA LEU A 460 -5.14 2.64 -10.14
C LEU A 460 -5.53 4.08 -10.47
N SER A 461 -6.60 4.25 -11.24
CA SER A 461 -7.09 5.58 -11.65
C SER A 461 -8.28 5.99 -10.78
N GLY A 462 -8.18 7.17 -10.15
CA GLY A 462 -9.28 7.77 -9.39
C GLY A 462 -10.24 8.60 -10.25
N LEU A 463 -11.47 8.77 -9.77
CA LEU A 463 -12.41 9.76 -10.30
C LEU A 463 -11.90 11.20 -10.04
N PRO A 464 -12.04 12.14 -11.00
CA PRO A 464 -11.64 13.53 -10.80
C PRO A 464 -12.57 14.23 -9.81
N ALA A 465 -12.24 15.47 -9.43
CA ALA A 465 -13.11 16.25 -8.55
C ALA A 465 -14.49 16.51 -9.19
N PRO A 466 -15.58 16.44 -8.40
CA PRO A 466 -16.95 16.70 -8.88
C PRO A 466 -17.10 18.12 -9.45
N GLN A 467 -18.14 18.43 -10.25
CA GLN A 467 -19.40 17.70 -10.46
C GLN A 467 -19.31 16.55 -11.48
N PHE A 468 -20.20 15.56 -11.30
CA PHE A 468 -20.33 14.39 -12.18
C PHE A 468 -21.71 14.35 -12.85
N ALA A 469 -21.74 13.98 -14.12
CA ALA A 469 -22.94 13.53 -14.80
C ALA A 469 -22.81 12.03 -15.07
N ILE A 470 -23.71 11.20 -14.53
CA ILE A 470 -23.61 9.74 -14.69
C ILE A 470 -24.71 9.18 -15.58
N ARG A 471 -24.35 8.19 -16.39
CA ARG A 471 -25.31 7.46 -17.21
C ARG A 471 -24.93 6.00 -17.42
N MET A 472 -25.78 5.10 -16.95
CA MET A 472 -25.60 3.66 -17.19
C MET A 472 -25.90 3.31 -18.65
N CYS A 473 -25.17 2.34 -19.19
CA CYS A 473 -25.45 1.79 -20.51
C CYS A 473 -26.88 1.21 -20.60
N PRO A 474 -27.44 1.07 -21.82
CA PRO A 474 -28.77 0.49 -21.99
C PRO A 474 -28.89 -0.89 -21.33
N PRO A 475 -30.01 -1.20 -20.66
CA PRO A 475 -30.09 -2.36 -19.77
C PRO A 475 -29.95 -3.70 -20.51
N LEU A 476 -29.57 -4.72 -19.74
CA LEU A 476 -29.53 -6.10 -20.19
C LEU A 476 -30.94 -6.58 -20.61
N THR A 477 -31.00 -7.22 -21.76
CA THR A 477 -32.19 -7.83 -22.37
C THR A 477 -31.83 -9.18 -22.98
N THR A 478 -32.84 -10.02 -23.27
CA THR A 478 -32.63 -11.29 -23.97
C THR A 478 -32.00 -11.14 -25.36
N LYS A 479 -32.10 -9.96 -25.98
CA LYS A 479 -31.55 -9.69 -27.32
C LYS A 479 -30.07 -9.30 -27.30
N ASN A 480 -29.59 -8.67 -26.23
CA ASN A 480 -28.22 -8.13 -26.15
C ASN A 480 -27.31 -8.88 -25.18
N ILE A 481 -27.78 -9.95 -24.53
CA ILE A 481 -27.02 -10.71 -23.52
C ILE A 481 -25.61 -11.14 -23.94
N LYS A 482 -25.39 -11.44 -25.23
CA LYS A 482 -24.08 -11.86 -25.74
C LYS A 482 -23.05 -10.73 -25.86
N MET A 483 -23.49 -9.48 -25.97
CA MET A 483 -22.64 -8.31 -26.20
C MET A 483 -22.70 -7.30 -25.04
N TYR A 484 -23.53 -7.57 -24.03
CA TYR A 484 -23.76 -6.65 -22.92
C TYR A 484 -22.54 -6.59 -22.00
N GLN A 485 -22.15 -5.37 -21.63
CA GLN A 485 -21.18 -5.08 -20.59
C GLN A 485 -21.76 -3.99 -19.68
N PRO A 486 -21.63 -4.10 -18.35
CA PRO A 486 -22.14 -3.12 -17.40
C PRO A 486 -21.23 -1.88 -17.37
N LEU A 487 -21.32 -1.06 -18.41
CA LEU A 487 -20.53 0.15 -18.60
C LEU A 487 -21.26 1.38 -18.03
N LEU A 488 -20.55 2.16 -17.21
CA LEU A 488 -21.01 3.44 -16.69
C LEU A 488 -20.22 4.56 -17.33
N ALA A 489 -20.91 5.51 -17.99
CA ALA A 489 -20.29 6.74 -18.46
C ALA A 489 -20.40 7.83 -17.40
N VAL A 490 -19.29 8.50 -17.11
CA VAL A 490 -19.15 9.55 -16.11
C VAL A 490 -18.56 10.78 -16.78
N GLY A 491 -19.36 11.82 -16.94
CA GLY A 491 -18.93 13.13 -17.42
C GLY A 491 -18.28 13.92 -16.28
N THR A 492 -17.18 14.59 -16.58
CA THR A 492 -16.36 15.29 -15.59
C THR A 492 -16.44 16.81 -15.76
N SER A 493 -15.99 17.53 -14.73
CA SER A 493 -15.84 18.98 -14.74
C SER A 493 -14.79 19.51 -15.73
N ASN A 494 -13.84 18.66 -16.15
CA ASN A 494 -12.78 19.02 -17.10
C ASN A 494 -13.13 18.72 -18.57
N GLY A 495 -14.37 18.28 -18.86
CA GLY A 495 -14.83 17.99 -20.21
C GLY A 495 -14.48 16.59 -20.75
N SER A 496 -13.94 15.73 -19.89
CA SER A 496 -13.70 14.33 -20.24
C SER A 496 -14.92 13.46 -19.90
N VAL A 497 -15.05 12.33 -20.57
CA VAL A 497 -15.98 11.26 -20.20
C VAL A 497 -15.17 10.01 -19.88
N LEU A 498 -15.31 9.56 -18.64
CA LEU A 498 -14.72 8.33 -18.13
C LEU A 498 -15.73 7.21 -18.24
N VAL A 499 -15.32 6.06 -18.78
CA VAL A 499 -16.17 4.89 -18.95
C VAL A 499 -15.64 3.80 -18.03
N TYR A 500 -16.41 3.41 -17.02
CA TYR A 500 -16.05 2.39 -16.04
C TYR A 500 -16.77 1.08 -16.34
N HIS A 501 -16.07 -0.04 -16.13
CA HIS A 501 -16.69 -1.36 -16.16
C HIS A 501 -17.07 -1.77 -14.74
N LEU A 502 -18.37 -1.78 -14.40
CA LEU A 502 -18.80 -1.88 -13.00
C LEU A 502 -18.57 -3.24 -12.35
N THR A 503 -18.45 -4.33 -13.11
CA THR A 503 -18.07 -5.64 -12.53
C THR A 503 -16.62 -5.67 -12.06
N SER A 504 -15.72 -4.99 -12.77
CA SER A 504 -14.30 -4.93 -12.40
C SER A 504 -13.97 -3.73 -11.52
N GLY A 505 -14.74 -2.64 -11.65
CA GLY A 505 -14.43 -1.37 -11.01
C GLY A 505 -13.27 -0.63 -11.69
N LEU A 506 -12.73 -1.19 -12.78
CA LEU A 506 -11.61 -0.60 -13.51
C LEU A 506 -12.11 0.38 -14.58
N LEU A 507 -11.30 1.40 -14.84
CA LEU A 507 -11.51 2.35 -15.92
C LEU A 507 -11.33 1.63 -17.26
N HIS A 508 -12.37 1.63 -18.09
CA HIS A 508 -12.35 1.04 -19.43
C HIS A 508 -11.78 1.99 -20.48
N LYS A 509 -12.24 3.27 -20.49
CA LYS A 509 -11.74 4.33 -21.38
C LYS A 509 -11.84 5.70 -20.74
N GLU A 510 -10.86 6.56 -21.01
CA GLU A 510 -10.90 7.99 -20.75
C GLU A 510 -10.92 8.75 -22.09
N LEU A 511 -11.91 9.60 -22.29
CA LEU A 511 -12.14 10.32 -23.54
C LEU A 511 -12.24 11.82 -23.28
N SER A 512 -11.27 12.60 -23.75
CA SER A 512 -11.28 14.07 -23.68
C SER A 512 -12.09 14.66 -24.84
N ILE A 513 -13.40 14.86 -24.61
CA ILE A 513 -14.37 15.16 -25.68
C ILE A 513 -14.70 16.67 -25.74
N HIS A 514 -14.85 17.30 -24.59
CA HIS A 514 -15.37 18.66 -24.45
C HIS A 514 -14.32 19.63 -23.91
N SER A 515 -14.51 20.91 -24.18
CA SER A 515 -13.68 21.99 -23.61
C SER A 515 -14.17 22.48 -22.24
N CYS A 516 -15.41 22.14 -21.89
CA CYS A 516 -16.13 22.59 -20.70
C CYS A 516 -16.73 21.40 -19.93
N GLU A 517 -17.27 21.65 -18.74
CA GLU A 517 -17.95 20.64 -17.91
C GLU A 517 -19.06 19.90 -18.68
N VAL A 518 -19.04 18.57 -18.60
CA VAL A 518 -20.08 17.71 -19.19
C VAL A 518 -21.35 17.79 -18.35
N LYS A 519 -22.43 18.33 -18.94
CA LYS A 519 -23.72 18.54 -18.26
C LYS A 519 -24.66 17.34 -18.33
N GLY A 520 -24.51 16.47 -19.33
CA GLY A 520 -25.29 15.25 -19.41
C GLY A 520 -24.85 14.31 -20.51
N ILE A 521 -25.24 13.04 -20.33
CA ILE A 521 -24.89 11.92 -21.20
C ILE A 521 -26.14 11.08 -21.46
N GLU A 522 -26.36 10.68 -22.72
CA GLU A 522 -27.43 9.75 -23.09
C GLU A 522 -26.93 8.73 -24.12
N TRP A 523 -27.12 7.44 -23.82
CA TRP A 523 -26.68 6.35 -24.70
C TRP A 523 -27.60 6.19 -25.93
N THR A 524 -26.98 6.09 -27.11
CA THR A 524 -27.65 5.83 -28.39
C THR A 524 -27.61 4.35 -28.77
N SER A 525 -26.58 3.62 -28.34
CA SER A 525 -26.48 2.17 -28.45
C SER A 525 -25.76 1.57 -27.22
N LEU A 526 -25.35 0.30 -27.27
CA LEU A 526 -24.48 -0.29 -26.24
C LEU A 526 -23.03 0.18 -26.34
N THR A 527 -22.63 0.70 -27.50
CA THR A 527 -21.26 1.09 -27.81
C THR A 527 -21.12 2.57 -28.14
N SER A 528 -22.22 3.34 -28.20
CA SER A 528 -22.20 4.75 -28.57
C SER A 528 -23.09 5.59 -27.65
N PHE A 529 -22.64 6.79 -27.35
CA PHE A 529 -23.37 7.74 -26.51
C PHE A 529 -23.23 9.18 -27.04
N LEU A 530 -24.19 10.01 -26.66
CA LEU A 530 -24.17 11.46 -26.83
C LEU A 530 -23.80 12.12 -25.51
N SER A 531 -22.90 13.09 -25.55
CA SER A 531 -22.55 13.94 -24.42
C SER A 531 -22.66 15.41 -24.81
N PHE A 532 -23.10 16.25 -23.87
CA PHE A 532 -23.19 17.69 -24.10
C PHE A 532 -22.54 18.50 -22.98
N ALA A 533 -21.98 19.64 -23.38
CA ALA A 533 -21.37 20.62 -22.51
C ALA A 533 -21.77 22.03 -22.97
N THR A 534 -21.87 22.95 -22.01
CA THR A 534 -22.21 24.36 -22.27
C THR A 534 -21.14 25.25 -21.66
N SER A 535 -20.60 26.19 -22.43
CA SER A 535 -19.62 27.14 -21.92
C SER A 535 -20.22 28.12 -20.91
N THR A 536 -19.37 28.87 -20.20
CA THR A 536 -19.83 30.01 -19.42
C THR A 536 -20.54 31.04 -20.30
N PRO A 537 -21.66 31.65 -19.84
CA PRO A 537 -22.36 32.68 -20.60
C PRO A 537 -21.49 33.90 -20.86
N ASN A 538 -21.58 34.46 -22.06
CA ASN A 538 -21.01 35.76 -22.39
C ASN A 538 -21.85 36.90 -21.76
N ASN A 539 -21.43 38.16 -21.94
CA ASN A 539 -22.14 39.33 -21.39
C ASN A 539 -23.60 39.45 -21.88
N MET A 540 -23.95 38.79 -23.00
CA MET A 540 -25.30 38.75 -23.58
C MET A 540 -26.10 37.51 -23.13
N GLY A 541 -25.56 36.69 -22.22
CA GLY A 541 -26.20 35.45 -21.75
C GLY A 541 -26.12 34.28 -22.74
N LEU A 542 -25.45 34.44 -23.88
CA LEU A 542 -25.28 33.39 -24.89
C LEU A 542 -24.07 32.52 -24.56
N VAL A 543 -24.14 31.24 -24.91
CA VAL A 543 -23.12 30.23 -24.64
C VAL A 543 -22.70 29.51 -25.92
N ARG A 544 -21.54 28.84 -25.84
CA ARG A 544 -21.15 27.82 -26.79
C ARG A 544 -21.66 26.46 -26.32
N ASN A 545 -22.55 25.87 -27.12
CA ASN A 545 -23.11 24.54 -26.92
C ASN A 545 -22.31 23.50 -27.70
N GLU A 546 -21.72 22.54 -26.99
CA GLU A 546 -21.02 21.40 -27.59
C GLU A 546 -21.87 20.13 -27.42
N LEU A 547 -22.26 19.48 -28.52
CA LEU A 547 -22.94 18.19 -28.50
C LEU A 547 -22.17 17.20 -29.38
N GLN A 548 -21.67 16.12 -28.77
CA GLN A 548 -20.76 15.17 -29.41
C GLN A 548 -21.36 13.76 -29.38
N LEU A 549 -21.33 13.07 -30.52
CA LEU A 549 -21.63 11.65 -30.65
C LEU A 549 -20.32 10.87 -30.63
N VAL A 550 -20.19 9.94 -29.69
CA VAL A 550 -18.96 9.18 -29.48
C VAL A 550 -19.22 7.70 -29.68
N ASP A 551 -18.36 7.07 -30.47
CA ASP A 551 -18.31 5.62 -30.64
C ASP A 551 -17.19 5.03 -29.79
N LEU A 552 -17.55 4.16 -28.84
CA LEU A 552 -16.62 3.62 -27.85
C LEU A 552 -15.51 2.76 -28.45
N PRO A 553 -15.76 1.78 -29.34
CA PRO A 553 -14.70 0.90 -29.83
C PRO A 553 -13.62 1.69 -30.57
N THR A 554 -14.03 2.62 -31.44
CA THR A 554 -13.10 3.46 -32.23
C THR A 554 -12.55 4.65 -31.46
N GLY A 555 -13.25 5.12 -30.41
CA GLY A 555 -12.92 6.37 -29.71
C GLY A 555 -13.19 7.62 -30.53
N ARG A 556 -13.87 7.50 -31.69
CA ARG A 556 -14.14 8.63 -32.58
C ARG A 556 -15.28 9.48 -32.03
N SER A 557 -15.06 10.79 -31.92
CA SER A 557 -16.08 11.79 -31.61
C SER A 557 -16.50 12.56 -32.87
N ILE A 558 -17.79 12.82 -33.01
CA ILE A 558 -18.38 13.59 -34.11
C ILE A 558 -19.27 14.68 -33.53
N ALA A 559 -19.05 15.93 -33.95
CA ALA A 559 -19.90 17.05 -33.56
C ALA A 559 -21.31 16.87 -34.15
N PHE A 560 -22.29 16.56 -33.30
CA PHE A 560 -23.62 16.16 -33.73
C PHE A 560 -24.39 17.31 -34.41
N ARG A 561 -24.20 18.56 -33.94
CA ARG A 561 -24.81 19.77 -34.52
C ARG A 561 -23.87 20.51 -35.49
N GLY A 562 -22.71 19.94 -35.83
CA GLY A 562 -21.68 20.62 -36.64
C GLY A 562 -21.21 21.93 -35.99
N GLU A 563 -21.12 23.01 -36.78
CA GLU A 563 -20.79 24.36 -36.27
C GLU A 563 -21.99 25.10 -35.64
N ARG A 564 -23.20 24.51 -35.65
CA ARG A 564 -24.39 25.12 -35.04
C ARG A 564 -24.30 24.93 -33.52
N GLY A 565 -23.87 25.98 -32.83
CA GLY A 565 -23.75 25.97 -31.37
C GLY A 565 -22.96 27.14 -30.77
N ASN A 566 -22.39 28.03 -31.57
CA ASN A 566 -21.75 29.25 -31.05
C ASN A 566 -22.79 30.35 -30.84
N ASP A 567 -22.70 31.07 -29.72
CA ASP A 567 -23.58 32.19 -29.34
C ASP A 567 -25.09 31.83 -29.37
N GLU A 568 -25.47 30.73 -28.74
CA GLU A 568 -26.88 30.29 -28.58
C GLU A 568 -27.32 30.28 -27.11
N SER A 569 -28.62 30.16 -26.85
CA SER A 569 -29.12 29.86 -25.50
C SER A 569 -28.60 28.50 -25.01
N PRO A 570 -28.35 28.31 -23.70
CA PRO A 570 -27.79 27.06 -23.19
C PRO A 570 -28.73 25.86 -23.39
N ILE A 571 -28.13 24.70 -23.71
CA ILE A 571 -28.82 23.41 -23.69
C ILE A 571 -29.12 23.05 -22.24
N GLU A 572 -30.40 22.83 -21.92
CA GLU A 572 -30.85 22.41 -20.59
C GLU A 572 -30.90 20.87 -20.49
N MET A 573 -31.42 20.20 -21.52
CA MET A 573 -31.53 18.75 -21.51
C MET A 573 -31.54 18.15 -22.92
N ILE A 574 -31.07 16.90 -23.00
CA ILE A 574 -31.19 16.06 -24.19
C ILE A 574 -31.93 14.76 -23.85
N LYS A 575 -32.79 14.29 -24.76
CA LYS A 575 -33.53 13.04 -24.59
C LYS A 575 -33.55 12.23 -25.87
N VAL A 576 -32.93 11.06 -25.83
CA VAL A 576 -32.97 10.09 -26.91
C VAL A 576 -34.29 9.30 -26.83
N SER A 577 -34.95 9.14 -27.97
CA SER A 577 -36.17 8.34 -28.14
C SER A 577 -36.03 6.88 -27.68
N HIS A 578 -37.16 6.23 -27.39
CA HIS A 578 -37.18 4.85 -26.90
C HIS A 578 -36.57 3.86 -27.89
N LEU A 579 -36.86 4.04 -29.19
CA LEU A 579 -36.29 3.26 -30.29
C LEU A 579 -34.94 3.77 -30.78
N LYS A 580 -34.37 4.80 -30.13
CA LYS A 580 -33.05 5.38 -30.46
C LYS A 580 -32.97 5.97 -31.88
N GLN A 581 -34.11 6.40 -32.44
CA GLN A 581 -34.19 7.00 -33.78
C GLN A 581 -34.08 8.52 -33.74
N TYR A 582 -34.75 9.14 -32.77
CA TYR A 582 -34.80 10.59 -32.61
C TYR A 582 -34.06 11.07 -31.35
N LEU A 583 -33.61 12.33 -31.41
CA LEU A 583 -33.07 13.10 -30.30
C LEU A 583 -33.84 14.41 -30.18
N ALA A 584 -34.34 14.70 -28.98
CA ALA A 584 -34.87 16.01 -28.61
C ALA A 584 -33.79 16.81 -27.87
N VAL A 585 -33.52 18.03 -28.35
CA VAL A 585 -32.58 18.99 -27.73
C VAL A 585 -33.37 20.20 -27.24
N VAL A 586 -33.42 20.38 -25.93
CA VAL A 586 -34.16 21.45 -25.25
C VAL A 586 -33.19 22.54 -24.82
N PHE A 587 -33.55 23.79 -25.08
CA PHE A 587 -32.80 24.97 -24.67
C PHE A 587 -33.59 25.78 -23.65
N ARG A 588 -32.90 26.66 -22.92
CA ARG A 588 -33.53 27.57 -21.94
C ARG A 588 -34.48 28.57 -22.59
N ASP A 589 -34.00 29.29 -23.61
CA ASP A 589 -34.71 30.43 -24.22
C ASP A 589 -35.00 30.24 -25.73
N LYS A 590 -34.63 29.09 -26.30
CA LYS A 590 -34.82 28.73 -27.72
C LYS A 590 -35.79 27.55 -27.85
N PRO A 591 -36.63 27.50 -28.89
CA PRO A 591 -37.53 26.37 -29.12
C PRO A 591 -36.79 25.03 -29.26
N LEU A 592 -37.49 23.95 -28.90
CA LEU A 592 -37.01 22.57 -29.01
C LEU A 592 -36.57 22.23 -30.45
N GLU A 593 -35.42 21.58 -30.57
CA GLU A 593 -34.95 20.97 -31.82
C GLU A 593 -35.11 19.45 -31.78
N LEU A 594 -35.61 18.89 -32.89
CA LEU A 594 -35.77 17.45 -33.08
C LEU A 594 -34.84 16.96 -34.20
N TRP A 595 -34.03 15.95 -33.92
CA TRP A 595 -32.98 15.42 -34.79
C TRP A 595 -33.14 13.92 -35.04
N ASP A 596 -32.66 13.41 -36.19
CA ASP A 596 -32.44 11.98 -36.41
C ASP A 596 -31.03 11.61 -35.94
N VAL A 597 -30.95 10.62 -35.05
CA VAL A 597 -29.71 10.15 -34.43
C VAL A 597 -28.83 9.40 -35.41
N ARG A 598 -29.43 8.71 -36.40
CA ARG A 598 -28.69 7.84 -37.33
C ARG A 598 -27.99 8.64 -38.41
N THR A 599 -28.63 9.70 -38.90
CA THR A 599 -28.10 10.56 -39.96
C THR A 599 -27.48 11.85 -39.43
N CYS A 600 -27.65 12.15 -38.12
CA CYS A 600 -27.24 13.40 -37.49
C CYS A 600 -27.84 14.65 -38.18
N THR A 601 -29.09 14.56 -38.66
CA THR A 601 -29.77 15.66 -39.37
C THR A 601 -30.90 16.26 -38.56
N LEU A 602 -31.04 17.58 -38.62
CA LEU A 602 -32.17 18.30 -38.03
C LEU A 602 -33.45 17.98 -38.80
N LEU A 603 -34.46 17.46 -38.10
CA LEU A 603 -35.78 17.13 -38.67
C LEU A 603 -36.73 18.31 -38.57
N ARG A 604 -36.75 18.98 -37.40
CA ARG A 604 -37.67 20.09 -37.13
C ARG A 604 -37.17 20.98 -35.99
N GLU A 605 -37.30 22.29 -36.17
CA GLU A 605 -37.24 23.30 -35.10
C GLU A 605 -38.68 23.72 -34.77
N MET A 606 -39.05 23.71 -33.49
CA MET A 606 -40.41 24.08 -33.07
C MET A 606 -40.64 25.60 -33.19
N SER A 607 -41.90 26.02 -33.21
CA SER A 607 -42.25 27.44 -33.36
C SER A 607 -41.75 28.30 -32.18
N LYS A 608 -41.47 29.59 -32.40
CA LYS A 608 -41.09 30.52 -31.30
C LYS A 608 -42.14 30.64 -30.19
N ASN A 609 -43.42 30.39 -30.49
CA ASN A 609 -44.52 30.40 -29.51
C ASN A 609 -44.69 29.04 -28.79
N PHE A 610 -43.72 28.15 -28.89
CA PHE A 610 -43.78 26.85 -28.23
C PHE A 610 -43.61 27.03 -26.71
N PRO A 611 -44.39 26.33 -25.86
CA PRO A 611 -44.27 26.45 -24.41
C PRO A 611 -42.85 26.12 -23.92
N THR A 612 -42.41 26.80 -22.86
CA THR A 612 -41.12 26.52 -22.21
C THR A 612 -41.18 25.14 -21.56
N ILE A 613 -40.27 24.25 -21.94
CA ILE A 613 -40.27 22.87 -21.46
C ILE A 613 -39.55 22.80 -20.11
N THR A 614 -40.22 22.30 -19.09
CA THR A 614 -39.63 22.05 -17.77
C THR A 614 -39.11 20.63 -17.62
N ALA A 615 -39.82 19.65 -18.19
CA ALA A 615 -39.42 18.25 -18.21
C ALA A 615 -39.96 17.54 -19.45
N LEU A 616 -39.23 16.53 -19.95
CA LEU A 616 -39.57 15.77 -21.15
C LEU A 616 -39.16 14.30 -21.03
N GLU A 617 -40.04 13.38 -21.42
CA GLU A 617 -39.76 11.94 -21.46
C GLU A 617 -40.47 11.24 -22.64
N TRP A 618 -39.79 10.27 -23.26
CA TRP A 618 -40.33 9.49 -24.37
C TRP A 618 -41.20 8.33 -23.89
N SER A 619 -42.24 8.01 -24.64
CA SER A 619 -43.10 6.85 -24.37
C SER A 619 -42.36 5.55 -24.64
N PRO A 620 -42.43 4.56 -23.73
CA PRO A 620 -42.00 3.20 -24.01
C PRO A 620 -42.91 2.50 -25.04
N SER A 621 -44.14 2.99 -25.21
CA SER A 621 -45.11 2.38 -26.11
C SER A 621 -44.84 2.80 -27.57
N HIS A 622 -44.75 1.82 -28.45
CA HIS A 622 -44.46 2.04 -29.87
C HIS A 622 -45.15 0.98 -30.72
N ASN A 623 -45.66 1.37 -31.89
CA ASN A 623 -46.40 0.48 -32.78
C ASN A 623 -45.54 0.07 -34.00
N LEU A 624 -44.85 -1.07 -33.90
CA LEU A 624 -44.03 -1.59 -35.01
C LEU A 624 -44.85 -2.25 -36.13
N LYS A 625 -46.16 -2.49 -35.94
CA LYS A 625 -47.00 -3.14 -36.96
C LYS A 625 -47.17 -2.24 -38.19
N SER A 626 -47.33 -0.93 -37.98
CA SER A 626 -47.40 0.04 -39.08
C SER A 626 -46.06 0.16 -39.82
N LEU A 627 -44.94 0.11 -39.10
CA LEU A 627 -43.59 0.13 -39.68
C LEU A 627 -43.37 -1.09 -40.59
N ARG A 628 -43.68 -2.30 -40.11
CA ARG A 628 -43.55 -3.54 -40.90
C ARG A 628 -44.44 -3.51 -42.14
N LYS A 629 -45.68 -3.02 -42.01
CA LYS A 629 -46.60 -2.85 -43.16
C LYS A 629 -46.06 -1.86 -44.19
N LYS A 630 -45.46 -0.76 -43.74
CA LYS A 630 -44.82 0.24 -44.63
C LYS A 630 -43.56 -0.31 -45.30
N GLN A 631 -42.68 -0.98 -44.55
CA GLN A 631 -41.49 -1.63 -45.10
C GLN A 631 -41.85 -2.68 -46.15
N LEU A 632 -42.90 -3.47 -45.90
CA LEU A 632 -43.42 -4.45 -46.86
C LEU A 632 -44.00 -3.74 -48.10
N ALA A 633 -44.81 -2.70 -47.92
CA ALA A 633 -45.36 -1.92 -49.03
C ALA A 633 -44.28 -1.21 -49.87
N THR A 634 -43.20 -0.72 -49.24
CA THR A 634 -42.06 -0.12 -49.94
C THR A 634 -41.25 -1.17 -50.69
N ARG A 635 -41.05 -2.36 -50.10
CA ARG A 635 -40.43 -3.51 -50.79
C ARG A 635 -41.26 -3.95 -51.99
N GLU A 636 -42.58 -4.05 -51.85
CA GLU A 636 -43.52 -4.34 -52.95
C GLU A 636 -43.51 -3.26 -54.03
N ALA A 637 -43.43 -1.98 -53.65
CA ALA A 637 -43.36 -0.87 -54.60
C ALA A 637 -42.02 -0.82 -55.37
N MET A 638 -40.90 -1.07 -54.71
CA MET A 638 -39.58 -1.20 -55.36
C MET A 638 -39.56 -2.40 -56.32
N ALA A 639 -40.11 -3.55 -55.91
CA ALA A 639 -40.21 -4.73 -56.77
C ALA A 639 -41.08 -4.49 -58.01
N ARG A 640 -42.09 -3.60 -57.93
CA ARG A 640 -42.91 -3.20 -59.08
C ARG A 640 -42.22 -2.19 -60.00
N GLN A 641 -41.35 -1.32 -59.48
CA GLN A 641 -40.60 -0.36 -60.31
C GLN A 641 -39.47 -1.01 -61.12
N THR A 642 -38.93 -2.14 -60.69
CA THR A 642 -37.89 -2.88 -61.42
C THR A 642 -38.39 -3.71 -62.61
N VAL A 643 -39.71 -3.77 -62.87
CA VAL A 643 -40.31 -4.68 -63.87
C VAL A 643 -41.03 -3.91 -65.00
N VAL A 644 -40.53 -2.76 -65.43
CA VAL A 644 -41.09 -2.07 -66.63
C VAL A 644 -40.01 -1.81 -67.68
N SER A 645 -39.85 -2.79 -68.58
CA SER A 645 -39.59 -2.59 -70.01
C SER A 645 -39.97 -3.86 -70.80
N ASP A 646 -41.16 -3.80 -71.40
CA ASP A 646 -41.79 -4.54 -72.52
C ASP A 646 -41.45 -6.02 -72.89
N THR A 647 -42.56 -6.76 -73.11
CA THR A 647 -42.80 -7.92 -74.00
C THR A 647 -42.11 -9.26 -73.72
N GLU A 648 -42.78 -10.16 -73.00
CA GLU A 648 -43.60 -11.28 -73.54
C GLU A 648 -44.12 -12.18 -72.40
N LEU A 649 -45.33 -12.70 -72.56
CA LEU A 649 -45.99 -13.65 -71.66
C LEU A 649 -45.42 -15.06 -71.88
N SER A 650 -44.80 -15.67 -70.87
CA SER A 650 -45.10 -17.05 -70.40
C SER A 650 -44.08 -17.56 -69.36
N ILE A 651 -44.62 -18.12 -68.26
CA ILE A 651 -44.02 -19.16 -67.37
C ILE A 651 -42.71 -18.71 -66.67
N VAL A 652 -42.64 -18.40 -65.37
CA VAL A 652 -42.79 -19.29 -64.18
C VAL A 652 -43.06 -18.42 -62.92
N GLU A 653 -43.92 -18.89 -62.01
CA GLU A 653 -44.10 -18.39 -60.63
C GLU A 653 -42.85 -18.52 -59.70
N SER A 654 -41.62 -18.52 -60.24
CA SER A 654 -40.39 -18.76 -59.47
C SER A 654 -39.48 -17.53 -59.28
N SER A 655 -39.87 -16.35 -59.74
CA SER A 655 -39.00 -15.16 -59.72
C SER A 655 -39.39 -14.09 -58.69
N VAL A 656 -40.45 -14.27 -57.89
CA VAL A 656 -40.77 -13.31 -56.81
C VAL A 656 -39.74 -13.37 -55.67
N ILE A 657 -39.20 -14.56 -55.39
CA ILE A 657 -38.19 -14.76 -54.33
C ILE A 657 -36.83 -14.19 -54.76
N SER A 658 -36.41 -14.39 -56.02
CA SER A 658 -35.16 -13.81 -56.53
C SER A 658 -35.22 -12.29 -56.65
N LEU A 659 -36.37 -11.72 -57.06
CA LEU A 659 -36.59 -10.28 -57.14
C LEU A 659 -36.64 -9.61 -55.75
N LEU A 660 -37.17 -10.29 -54.73
CA LEU A 660 -37.11 -9.82 -53.34
C LEU A 660 -35.68 -9.88 -52.78
N GLN A 661 -34.87 -10.86 -53.21
CA GLN A 661 -33.48 -11.04 -52.79
C GLN A 661 -32.53 -10.04 -53.46
N GLU A 662 -32.78 -9.64 -54.71
CA GLU A 662 -32.10 -8.52 -55.38
C GLU A 662 -32.52 -7.15 -54.85
N ALA A 663 -33.78 -7.00 -54.41
CA ALA A 663 -34.22 -5.81 -53.67
C ALA A 663 -33.59 -5.74 -52.26
N GLU A 664 -33.21 -6.88 -51.66
CA GLU A 664 -32.46 -6.95 -50.40
C GLU A 664 -30.99 -6.49 -50.57
N SER A 665 -30.32 -6.85 -51.67
CA SER A 665 -28.93 -6.44 -51.92
C SER A 665 -28.77 -4.95 -52.28
N LYS A 666 -29.83 -4.29 -52.79
CA LYS A 666 -29.89 -2.84 -53.01
C LYS A 666 -30.55 -2.04 -51.87
N SER A 667 -30.89 -2.69 -50.75
CA SER A 667 -31.67 -2.08 -49.65
C SER A 667 -30.91 -1.13 -48.72
N GLU A 668 -29.73 -0.64 -49.11
CA GLU A 668 -29.03 0.44 -48.36
C GLU A 668 -29.85 1.75 -48.34
N LEU A 669 -30.78 1.96 -49.29
CA LEU A 669 -31.74 3.07 -49.29
C LEU A 669 -32.96 2.90 -48.36
N SER A 670 -33.11 1.76 -47.67
CA SER A 670 -34.24 1.51 -46.74
C SER A 670 -34.11 2.23 -45.38
N GLN A 671 -33.08 3.07 -45.19
CA GLN A 671 -32.80 3.77 -43.95
C GLN A 671 -33.77 4.92 -43.60
N ASN A 672 -34.64 5.35 -44.52
CA ASN A 672 -35.51 6.53 -44.32
C ASN A 672 -36.90 6.26 -43.72
N ILE A 673 -37.27 4.99 -43.47
CA ILE A 673 -38.56 4.67 -42.85
C ILE A 673 -38.40 4.65 -41.33
N SER A 674 -38.94 5.66 -40.65
CA SER A 674 -38.89 5.79 -39.20
C SER A 674 -40.20 5.36 -38.54
N ALA A 675 -40.10 4.85 -37.32
CA ALA A 675 -41.23 4.37 -36.55
C ALA A 675 -41.95 5.56 -35.90
N ARG A 676 -43.27 5.45 -35.75
CA ARG A 676 -44.03 6.44 -34.98
C ARG A 676 -43.73 6.27 -33.49
N GLU A 677 -43.24 7.34 -32.87
CA GLU A 677 -42.97 7.43 -31.44
C GLU A 677 -43.75 8.58 -30.80
N HIS A 678 -43.83 8.55 -29.48
CA HIS A 678 -44.60 9.49 -28.68
C HIS A 678 -43.70 10.05 -27.58
N PHE A 679 -43.83 11.32 -27.26
CA PHE A 679 -43.20 11.89 -26.07
C PHE A 679 -44.16 12.84 -25.35
N VAL A 680 -43.89 13.03 -24.06
CA VAL A 680 -44.64 13.91 -23.18
C VAL A 680 -43.70 14.95 -22.62
N PHE A 681 -44.19 16.18 -22.48
CA PHE A 681 -43.46 17.25 -21.80
C PHE A 681 -44.40 18.11 -20.96
N THR A 682 -43.85 18.87 -20.02
CA THR A 682 -44.58 19.82 -19.17
C THR A 682 -44.11 21.25 -19.39
N ASP A 683 -45.01 22.21 -19.16
CA ASP A 683 -44.67 23.63 -19.12
C ASP A 683 -44.47 24.16 -17.68
N ASN A 684 -44.24 25.46 -17.54
CA ASN A 684 -44.05 26.12 -16.24
C ASN A 684 -45.31 26.06 -15.38
N ASP A 685 -46.49 26.02 -16.01
CA ASP A 685 -47.81 25.95 -15.36
C ASP A 685 -48.20 24.50 -14.97
N GLY A 686 -47.33 23.52 -15.25
CA GLY A 686 -47.55 22.11 -14.93
C GLY A 686 -48.50 21.38 -15.88
N GLN A 687 -48.86 21.99 -17.03
CA GLN A 687 -49.70 21.35 -18.03
C GLN A 687 -48.90 20.29 -18.80
N VAL A 688 -49.47 19.10 -18.95
CA VAL A 688 -48.81 17.96 -19.62
C VAL A 688 -49.25 17.87 -21.08
N TYR A 689 -48.30 17.97 -22.01
CA TYR A 689 -48.50 17.90 -23.45
C TYR A 689 -48.06 16.54 -24.00
N HIS A 690 -48.86 15.94 -24.88
CA HIS A 690 -48.55 14.68 -25.55
C HIS A 690 -48.44 14.88 -27.08
N LEU A 691 -47.25 14.60 -27.62
CA LEU A 691 -46.90 14.77 -29.03
C LEU A 691 -46.53 13.43 -29.68
N THR A 692 -46.85 13.29 -30.96
CA THR A 692 -46.40 12.13 -31.77
C THR A 692 -45.47 12.56 -32.88
N VAL A 693 -44.38 11.83 -33.02
CA VAL A 693 -43.32 12.05 -34.02
C VAL A 693 -43.32 10.88 -35.00
N GLU A 694 -43.31 11.20 -36.29
CA GLU A 694 -43.10 10.26 -37.39
C GLU A 694 -42.35 10.95 -38.53
N GLY A 695 -41.05 10.65 -38.65
CA GLY A 695 -40.11 11.33 -39.53
C GLY A 695 -40.07 12.83 -39.26
N ASN A 696 -40.28 13.64 -40.30
CA ASN A 696 -40.37 15.09 -40.17
C ASN A 696 -41.73 15.59 -39.66
N SER A 697 -42.71 14.71 -39.41
CA SER A 697 -44.06 15.10 -38.98
C SER A 697 -44.21 15.01 -37.46
N VAL A 698 -44.54 16.14 -36.83
CA VAL A 698 -44.85 16.23 -35.39
C VAL A 698 -46.30 16.70 -35.25
N LYS A 699 -47.12 15.97 -34.48
CA LYS A 699 -48.55 16.24 -34.27
C LYS A 699 -48.88 16.31 -32.78
N ASP A 700 -49.60 17.36 -32.37
CA ASP A 700 -50.20 17.50 -31.05
C ASP A 700 -51.37 16.52 -30.91
N SER A 701 -51.39 15.72 -29.84
CA SER A 701 -52.42 14.69 -29.63
C SER A 701 -53.31 14.94 -28.44
N ALA A 702 -52.76 15.35 -27.29
CA ALA A 702 -53.54 15.62 -26.09
C ALA A 702 -52.84 16.64 -25.18
N ARG A 703 -53.64 17.38 -24.41
CA ARG A 703 -53.18 18.27 -23.33
C ARG A 703 -53.95 17.91 -22.07
N ILE A 704 -53.23 17.62 -20.98
CA ILE A 704 -53.81 17.27 -19.69
C ILE A 704 -53.56 18.44 -18.74
N PRO A 705 -54.60 19.00 -18.10
CA PRO A 705 -54.44 20.11 -17.18
C PRO A 705 -53.61 19.70 -15.94
N PRO A 706 -52.92 20.67 -15.30
CA PRO A 706 -52.18 20.42 -14.06
C PRO A 706 -53.11 19.92 -12.95
N ASP A 707 -52.60 19.01 -12.12
CA ASP A 707 -53.27 18.60 -10.89
C ASP A 707 -53.08 19.72 -9.84
N GLY A 708 -54.16 20.21 -9.23
CA GLY A 708 -54.13 21.42 -8.40
C GLY A 708 -53.25 21.33 -7.14
N SER A 709 -52.76 20.14 -6.80
CA SER A 709 -51.85 19.88 -5.69
C SER A 709 -50.36 19.90 -6.06
N MET A 710 -50.01 20.06 -7.34
CA MET A 710 -48.63 20.00 -7.83
C MET A 710 -48.06 21.42 -8.04
N GLY A 711 -46.82 21.62 -7.62
CA GLY A 711 -46.02 22.79 -8.01
C GLY A 711 -45.50 22.67 -9.46
N SER A 712 -44.52 23.51 -9.82
CA SER A 712 -43.87 23.41 -11.13
C SER A 712 -43.16 22.05 -11.27
N ILE A 713 -43.45 21.33 -12.36
CA ILE A 713 -42.93 19.98 -12.58
C ILE A 713 -41.47 20.07 -13.03
N THR A 714 -40.58 19.32 -12.39
CA THR A 714 -39.13 19.37 -12.62
C THR A 714 -38.61 18.16 -13.37
N CYS A 715 -39.28 17.01 -13.23
CA CYS A 715 -38.86 15.77 -13.86
C CYS A 715 -40.02 14.81 -14.07
N ILE A 716 -39.89 13.99 -15.12
CA ILE A 716 -40.89 13.01 -15.55
C ILE A 716 -40.17 11.68 -15.78
N ALA A 717 -40.79 10.58 -15.37
CA ALA A 717 -40.36 9.24 -15.71
C ALA A 717 -41.55 8.41 -16.19
N TRP A 718 -41.35 7.61 -17.24
CA TRP A 718 -42.42 6.79 -17.83
C TRP A 718 -41.98 5.34 -17.98
N LYS A 719 -42.76 4.40 -17.42
CA LYS A 719 -42.58 2.96 -17.64
C LYS A 719 -43.91 2.23 -17.80
N GLY A 720 -44.08 1.56 -18.94
CA GLY A 720 -45.32 0.84 -19.25
C GLY A 720 -46.51 1.80 -19.24
N ASP A 721 -47.48 1.51 -18.38
CA ASP A 721 -48.69 2.33 -18.21
C ASP A 721 -48.59 3.32 -17.05
N THR A 722 -47.44 3.42 -16.38
CA THR A 722 -47.24 4.30 -15.23
C THR A 722 -46.38 5.50 -15.61
N LEU A 723 -46.89 6.70 -15.35
CA LEU A 723 -46.18 7.96 -15.49
C LEU A 723 -45.98 8.58 -14.11
N VAL A 724 -44.77 9.03 -13.78
CA VAL A 724 -44.46 9.67 -12.50
C VAL A 724 -43.94 11.07 -12.74
N LEU A 725 -44.52 12.03 -12.02
CA LEU A 725 -44.17 13.46 -12.06
C LEU A 725 -43.59 13.86 -10.70
N GLY A 726 -42.49 14.61 -10.70
CA GLY A 726 -41.93 15.24 -9.51
C GLY A 726 -41.93 16.76 -9.66
N ASP A 727 -42.20 17.47 -8.56
CA ASP A 727 -42.26 18.93 -8.54
C ASP A 727 -41.13 19.59 -7.72
N VAL A 728 -41.11 20.93 -7.71
CA VAL A 728 -40.17 21.75 -6.92
C VAL A 728 -40.41 21.65 -5.41
N ASP A 729 -41.63 21.32 -4.98
CA ASP A 729 -42.00 21.26 -3.56
C ASP A 729 -41.72 19.89 -2.91
N GLY A 730 -41.42 18.87 -3.72
CA GLY A 730 -41.11 17.51 -3.27
C GLY A 730 -42.31 16.56 -3.31
N ASN A 731 -43.37 16.88 -4.03
CA ASN A 731 -44.49 15.97 -4.25
C ASN A 731 -44.20 15.06 -5.45
N LEU A 732 -44.61 13.79 -5.32
CA LEU A 732 -44.58 12.81 -6.40
C LEU A 732 -46.01 12.47 -6.82
N ASN A 733 -46.35 12.64 -8.09
CA ASN A 733 -47.61 12.17 -8.66
C ASN A 733 -47.41 10.87 -9.43
N PHE A 734 -48.09 9.81 -8.99
CA PHE A 734 -48.12 8.53 -9.69
C PHE A 734 -49.39 8.43 -10.52
N TRP A 735 -49.26 8.39 -11.83
CA TRP A 735 -50.39 8.34 -12.76
C TRP A 735 -50.44 7.00 -13.49
N ASP A 736 -51.49 6.23 -13.22
CA ASP A 736 -51.82 5.05 -14.01
C ASP A 736 -52.65 5.45 -15.25
N LEU A 737 -52.05 5.29 -16.43
CA LEU A 737 -52.65 5.63 -17.71
C LEU A 737 -53.76 4.65 -18.11
N LYS A 738 -53.73 3.41 -17.62
CA LYS A 738 -54.80 2.42 -17.88
C LYS A 738 -56.02 2.72 -17.05
N GLY A 739 -55.85 2.89 -15.74
CA GLY A 739 -56.91 3.25 -14.81
C GLY A 739 -57.37 4.70 -14.92
N ARG A 740 -56.56 5.58 -15.54
CA ARG A 740 -56.73 7.04 -15.55
C ARG A 740 -56.82 7.62 -14.13
N VAL A 741 -56.05 7.06 -13.19
CA VAL A 741 -56.03 7.48 -11.78
C VAL A 741 -54.66 8.09 -11.47
N SER A 742 -54.65 9.32 -10.94
CA SER A 742 -53.47 9.97 -10.38
C SER A 742 -53.48 9.89 -8.86
N ARG A 743 -52.30 9.73 -8.26
CA ARG A 743 -52.10 9.71 -6.81
C ARG A 743 -50.89 10.55 -6.45
N GLY A 744 -51.14 11.74 -5.89
CA GLY A 744 -50.10 12.62 -5.34
C GLY A 744 -49.68 12.21 -3.93
N ILE A 745 -48.38 12.14 -3.67
CA ILE A 745 -47.79 11.93 -2.35
C ILE A 745 -46.81 13.06 -2.04
N PRO A 746 -47.01 13.82 -0.95
CA PRO A 746 -46.02 14.76 -0.46
C PRO A 746 -44.91 14.01 0.29
N THR A 747 -43.67 14.07 -0.19
CA THR A 747 -42.55 13.39 0.50
C THR A 747 -41.88 14.27 1.56
N HIS A 748 -42.20 15.56 1.61
CA HIS A 748 -41.60 16.56 2.51
C HIS A 748 -40.07 16.69 2.39
N ARG A 749 -39.51 16.29 1.24
CA ARG A 749 -38.06 16.29 0.94
C ARG A 749 -37.59 17.50 0.12
N SER A 750 -38.47 18.46 -0.17
CA SER A 750 -38.24 19.57 -1.10
C SER A 750 -37.93 19.09 -2.53
N TRP A 751 -37.43 20.00 -3.38
CA TRP A 751 -37.16 19.84 -4.81
C TRP A 751 -36.72 18.44 -5.26
N VAL A 752 -37.56 17.81 -6.09
CA VAL A 752 -37.21 16.59 -6.83
C VAL A 752 -36.36 16.94 -8.04
N ARG A 753 -35.11 16.48 -8.11
CA ARG A 753 -34.17 16.82 -9.19
C ARG A 753 -34.18 15.82 -10.34
N LYS A 754 -34.33 14.53 -10.05
CA LYS A 754 -34.26 13.46 -11.06
C LYS A 754 -35.07 12.26 -10.60
N ILE A 755 -35.79 11.65 -11.53
CA ILE A 755 -36.53 10.40 -11.31
C ILE A 755 -36.15 9.40 -12.42
N ARG A 756 -35.90 8.14 -12.07
CA ARG A 756 -35.62 7.06 -13.03
C ARG A 756 -36.22 5.73 -12.58
N PHE A 757 -36.87 5.03 -13.51
CA PHE A 757 -37.34 3.67 -13.25
C PHE A 757 -36.21 2.65 -13.28
N ALA A 758 -36.30 1.63 -12.42
CA ALA A 758 -35.39 0.49 -12.45
C ALA A 758 -35.52 -0.28 -13.77
N PRO A 759 -34.44 -0.89 -14.30
CA PRO A 759 -34.51 -1.74 -15.47
C PRO A 759 -35.22 -3.07 -15.18
N GLY A 760 -35.66 -3.75 -16.23
CA GLY A 760 -36.33 -5.05 -16.15
C GLY A 760 -37.82 -5.01 -16.46
N LYS A 761 -38.31 -6.04 -17.17
CA LYS A 761 -39.72 -6.16 -17.54
C LYS A 761 -40.56 -6.46 -16.28
N GLY A 762 -41.55 -5.60 -15.99
CA GLY A 762 -42.44 -5.77 -14.83
C GLY A 762 -41.88 -5.29 -13.48
N ASN A 763 -40.60 -4.89 -13.43
CA ASN A 763 -40.04 -4.20 -12.28
C ASN A 763 -40.62 -2.78 -12.21
N GLN A 764 -41.32 -2.44 -11.14
CA GLN A 764 -42.00 -1.15 -10.99
C GLN A 764 -41.37 -0.30 -9.88
N LYS A 765 -40.09 -0.56 -9.58
CA LYS A 765 -39.30 0.27 -8.69
C LYS A 765 -38.80 1.53 -9.40
N LEU A 766 -38.67 2.60 -8.64
CA LEU A 766 -38.32 3.95 -9.08
C LEU A 766 -37.32 4.54 -8.09
N ILE A 767 -36.31 5.28 -8.58
CA ILE A 767 -35.46 6.12 -7.73
C ILE A 767 -35.83 7.59 -7.93
N ALA A 768 -35.98 8.32 -6.84
CA ALA A 768 -36.21 9.77 -6.81
C ALA A 768 -35.05 10.44 -6.06
N MET A 769 -34.44 11.44 -6.69
CA MET A 769 -33.35 12.24 -6.11
C MET A 769 -33.88 13.60 -5.68
N TYR A 770 -33.52 13.99 -4.45
CA TYR A 770 -33.88 15.26 -3.82
C TYR A 770 -32.61 16.08 -3.54
N ASN A 771 -32.76 17.31 -3.02
CA ASN A 771 -31.62 18.12 -2.58
C ASN A 771 -30.84 17.50 -1.39
N ASP A 772 -31.52 16.75 -0.52
CA ASP A 772 -30.95 16.21 0.72
C ASP A 772 -30.72 14.68 0.70
N GLY A 773 -30.88 14.02 -0.45
CA GLY A 773 -30.67 12.58 -0.58
C GLY A 773 -31.44 11.92 -1.72
N ALA A 774 -31.72 10.63 -1.59
CA ALA A 774 -32.43 9.83 -2.58
C ALA A 774 -33.36 8.80 -1.92
N GLU A 775 -34.46 8.45 -2.58
CA GLU A 775 -35.40 7.42 -2.13
C GLU A 775 -35.70 6.43 -3.25
N VAL A 776 -35.93 5.16 -2.89
CA VAL A 776 -36.50 4.16 -3.79
C VAL A 776 -37.97 3.95 -3.45
N TRP A 777 -38.82 4.01 -4.47
CA TRP A 777 -40.26 3.84 -4.38
C TRP A 777 -40.70 2.58 -5.14
N ASP A 778 -41.72 1.89 -4.62
CA ASP A 778 -42.49 0.92 -5.37
C ASP A 778 -43.73 1.60 -5.94
N THR A 779 -43.85 1.65 -7.26
CA THR A 779 -44.98 2.31 -7.93
C THR A 779 -46.23 1.44 -8.02
N LYS A 780 -46.15 0.12 -7.74
CA LYS A 780 -47.35 -0.74 -7.66
C LYS A 780 -48.16 -0.48 -6.40
N GLU A 781 -47.47 -0.55 -5.26
CA GLU A 781 -48.08 -0.31 -3.94
C GLU A 781 -48.09 1.19 -3.58
N VAL A 782 -47.34 2.00 -4.32
CA VAL A 782 -47.14 3.42 -4.10
C VAL A 782 -46.58 3.69 -2.69
N GLN A 783 -45.46 3.02 -2.36
CA GLN A 783 -44.81 3.09 -1.06
C GLN A 783 -43.29 3.28 -1.20
N MET A 784 -42.70 3.98 -0.24
CA MET A 784 -41.25 4.13 -0.10
C MET A 784 -40.65 2.81 0.40
N VAL A 785 -39.64 2.29 -0.32
CA VAL A 785 -38.91 1.06 0.01
C VAL A 785 -37.66 1.37 0.83
N SER A 786 -36.89 2.37 0.40
CA SER A 786 -35.66 2.77 1.06
C SER A 786 -35.41 4.27 0.91
N SER A 787 -34.59 4.80 1.80
CA SER A 787 -34.30 6.22 1.89
C SER A 787 -32.87 6.43 2.34
N LEU A 788 -32.15 7.28 1.61
CA LEU A 788 -30.87 7.84 1.98
C LEU A 788 -31.04 9.34 2.26
N ARG A 789 -30.50 9.82 3.39
CA ARG A 789 -30.54 11.24 3.74
C ARG A 789 -29.15 11.71 4.18
N SER A 790 -28.65 12.76 3.54
CA SER A 790 -27.43 13.47 3.92
C SER A 790 -27.62 14.11 5.29
N GLY A 791 -26.71 13.85 6.24
CA GLY A 791 -26.85 14.30 7.62
C GLY A 791 -26.14 13.38 8.63
N ARG A 792 -26.81 13.04 9.74
CA ARG A 792 -26.17 12.35 10.91
C ARG A 792 -25.45 11.03 10.60
N ASN A 793 -25.89 10.30 9.57
CA ASN A 793 -25.37 8.98 9.22
C ASN A 793 -24.62 8.95 7.86
N VAL A 794 -24.88 9.91 6.98
CA VAL A 794 -24.30 9.99 5.63
C VAL A 794 -23.65 11.35 5.49
N THR A 795 -22.33 11.36 5.27
CA THR A 795 -21.49 12.56 5.29
C THR A 795 -21.45 13.30 3.96
N PHE A 796 -21.87 12.66 2.87
CA PHE A 796 -21.84 13.20 1.52
C PHE A 796 -23.24 13.59 1.02
N ARG A 797 -23.29 14.46 0.01
CA ARG A 797 -24.51 14.81 -0.74
C ARG A 797 -24.54 14.08 -2.08
N VAL A 798 -25.74 13.70 -2.50
CA VAL A 798 -25.97 13.04 -3.79
C VAL A 798 -26.03 14.09 -4.90
N LEU A 799 -25.17 13.96 -5.90
CA LEU A 799 -25.11 14.83 -7.07
C LEU A 799 -25.96 14.32 -8.23
N ASP A 800 -25.93 13.01 -8.46
CA ASP A 800 -26.67 12.36 -9.53
C ASP A 800 -26.98 10.89 -9.21
N VAL A 801 -28.02 10.33 -9.83
CA VAL A 801 -28.48 8.95 -9.63
C VAL A 801 -28.79 8.23 -10.95
N ASP A 802 -28.55 6.92 -10.97
CA ASP A 802 -29.02 6.02 -12.03
C ASP A 802 -29.19 4.58 -11.49
N TRP A 803 -29.70 3.67 -12.31
CA TRP A 803 -29.79 2.24 -11.98
C TRP A 803 -28.69 1.45 -12.68
N CYS A 804 -28.06 0.51 -11.96
CA CYS A 804 -27.10 -0.42 -12.53
C CYS A 804 -27.79 -1.68 -13.06
N THR A 805 -28.51 -2.36 -12.17
CA THR A 805 -29.30 -3.57 -12.43
C THR A 805 -30.70 -3.40 -11.86
N SER A 806 -31.55 -4.43 -11.93
CA SER A 806 -32.92 -4.36 -11.39
C SER A 806 -33.00 -4.15 -9.88
N ASP A 807 -31.93 -4.46 -9.16
CA ASP A 807 -31.79 -4.52 -7.71
C ASP A 807 -30.72 -3.56 -7.15
N LYS A 808 -29.94 -2.89 -8.02
CA LYS A 808 -28.82 -2.03 -7.62
C LYS A 808 -28.91 -0.62 -8.17
N VAL A 809 -28.59 0.34 -7.32
CA VAL A 809 -28.62 1.78 -7.59
C VAL A 809 -27.22 2.35 -7.65
N ILE A 810 -27.03 3.38 -8.46
CA ILE A 810 -25.77 4.12 -8.59
C ILE A 810 -26.00 5.53 -8.04
N LEU A 811 -25.14 5.95 -7.11
CA LEU A 811 -25.15 7.29 -6.53
C LEU A 811 -23.80 7.95 -6.81
N ALA A 812 -23.80 9.10 -7.47
CA ALA A 812 -22.64 9.97 -7.55
C ALA A 812 -22.70 10.99 -6.42
N SER A 813 -21.59 11.24 -5.74
CA SER A 813 -21.55 12.06 -4.53
C SER A 813 -20.53 13.20 -4.60
N ASP A 814 -20.69 14.18 -3.72
CA ASP A 814 -19.83 15.38 -3.67
C ASP A 814 -18.45 15.16 -3.02
N ASP A 815 -18.23 14.00 -2.41
CA ASP A 815 -16.92 13.50 -1.96
C ASP A 815 -16.11 12.82 -3.08
N GLY A 816 -16.49 13.03 -4.35
CA GLY A 816 -15.75 12.50 -5.49
C GLY A 816 -15.96 11.01 -5.76
N CYS A 817 -16.83 10.33 -5.00
CA CYS A 817 -17.06 8.90 -5.14
C CYS A 817 -18.31 8.56 -6.00
N ILE A 818 -18.32 7.35 -6.57
CA ILE A 818 -19.50 6.75 -7.17
C ILE A 818 -19.79 5.44 -6.45
N ARG A 819 -20.98 5.32 -5.87
CA ARG A 819 -21.41 4.18 -5.05
C ARG A 819 -22.43 3.34 -5.80
N VAL A 820 -22.09 2.08 -6.02
CA VAL A 820 -23.02 1.04 -6.48
C VAL A 820 -23.55 0.34 -5.23
N LEU A 821 -24.80 0.60 -4.88
CA LEU A 821 -25.44 0.08 -3.68
C LEU A 821 -26.57 -0.88 -4.03
N GLU A 822 -26.91 -1.76 -3.10
CA GLU A 822 -28.19 -2.47 -3.17
C GLU A 822 -29.37 -1.49 -3.03
N MET A 823 -30.55 -1.93 -3.42
CA MET A 823 -31.80 -1.17 -3.26
C MET A 823 -32.06 -0.74 -1.80
N SER A 824 -31.47 -1.44 -0.81
CA SER A 824 -31.53 -1.05 0.61
C SER A 824 -30.78 0.26 0.93
N MET A 825 -29.93 0.76 0.03
CA MET A 825 -29.10 1.96 0.19
C MET A 825 -28.24 1.96 1.47
N LYS A 826 -27.81 0.77 1.92
CA LYS A 826 -26.83 0.60 3.01
C LYS A 826 -25.40 0.67 2.47
N SER A 827 -24.41 0.70 3.39
CA SER A 827 -22.99 0.79 3.05
C SER A 827 -22.54 -0.31 2.09
N ALA A 828 -21.55 0.01 1.25
CA ALA A 828 -20.93 -0.92 0.31
C ALA A 828 -19.84 -1.81 0.94
N CYS A 829 -19.65 -1.79 2.27
CA CYS A 829 -18.75 -2.72 2.93
C CYS A 829 -19.31 -4.16 2.90
N PHE A 830 -18.45 -5.11 2.54
CA PHE A 830 -18.77 -6.53 2.48
C PHE A 830 -17.62 -7.35 3.05
N ARG A 831 -17.91 -8.61 3.35
CA ARG A 831 -16.88 -9.60 3.69
C ARG A 831 -16.17 -10.04 2.41
N MET A 832 -14.84 -10.00 2.41
CA MET A 832 -14.03 -10.23 1.21
C MET A 832 -14.22 -11.62 0.58
N ASP A 833 -14.63 -12.62 1.37
CA ASP A 833 -14.95 -13.99 0.93
C ASP A 833 -16.21 -14.05 0.03
N GLU A 834 -17.09 -13.06 0.09
CA GLU A 834 -18.32 -12.99 -0.72
C GLU A 834 -18.11 -12.35 -2.11
N GLN A 835 -16.93 -11.79 -2.37
CA GLN A 835 -16.61 -11.10 -3.62
C GLN A 835 -15.89 -12.01 -4.62
N GLU A 836 -16.45 -12.12 -5.83
CA GLU A 836 -15.70 -12.61 -6.98
C GLU A 836 -14.74 -11.50 -7.43
N LEU A 837 -13.44 -11.67 -7.13
CA LEU A 837 -12.38 -10.80 -7.61
C LEU A 837 -12.22 -10.97 -9.13
N THR A 838 -11.86 -9.90 -9.83
CA THR A 838 -11.65 -9.98 -11.28
C THR A 838 -10.38 -10.71 -11.67
N GLU A 839 -9.33 -10.49 -10.89
CA GLU A 839 -8.08 -11.23 -11.01
C GLU A 839 -7.79 -11.86 -9.65
N PRO A 840 -7.35 -13.13 -9.61
CA PRO A 840 -7.04 -13.80 -8.36
C PRO A 840 -5.83 -13.12 -7.71
N VAL A 841 -5.98 -12.75 -6.44
CA VAL A 841 -4.92 -12.07 -5.67
C VAL A 841 -4.23 -13.07 -4.76
N TRP A 842 -2.91 -12.99 -4.68
CA TRP A 842 -2.14 -13.66 -3.64
C TRP A 842 -2.30 -12.91 -2.32
N CYS A 843 -3.16 -13.42 -1.44
CA CYS A 843 -3.29 -12.92 -0.08
C CYS A 843 -3.77 -14.07 0.82
N PRO A 844 -2.83 -14.82 1.46
CA PRO A 844 -3.17 -15.93 2.34
C PRO A 844 -4.05 -15.55 3.54
N TYR A 845 -4.19 -14.25 3.82
CA TYR A 845 -4.96 -13.69 4.93
C TYR A 845 -6.46 -13.58 4.61
N LEU A 846 -6.84 -13.69 3.33
CA LEU A 846 -8.25 -13.75 2.91
C LEU A 846 -8.85 -15.14 3.14
N LEU A 847 -8.01 -16.16 3.32
CA LEU A 847 -8.43 -17.52 3.62
C LEU A 847 -8.91 -17.64 5.07
N VAL A 848 -9.82 -18.58 5.30
CA VAL A 848 -10.18 -18.99 6.67
C VAL A 848 -8.90 -19.43 7.41
N PRO A 849 -8.72 -19.06 8.71
CA PRO A 849 -7.50 -19.34 9.47
C PRO A 849 -6.86 -20.71 9.29
N ARG A 850 -7.66 -21.78 9.39
CA ARG A 850 -7.17 -23.16 9.24
C ARG A 850 -6.68 -23.45 7.83
N ALA A 851 -7.32 -22.89 6.81
CA ALA A 851 -6.91 -23.02 5.41
C ALA A 851 -5.62 -22.26 5.12
N SER A 852 -5.45 -21.05 5.67
CA SER A 852 -4.20 -20.28 5.58
C SER A 852 -3.01 -21.05 6.18
N LEU A 853 -3.18 -21.59 7.40
CA LEU A 853 -2.15 -22.42 8.04
C LEU A 853 -1.88 -23.72 7.26
N ALA A 854 -2.91 -24.32 6.67
CA ALA A 854 -2.74 -25.50 5.83
C ALA A 854 -1.96 -25.18 4.54
N LEU A 855 -2.24 -24.05 3.90
CA LEU A 855 -1.49 -23.56 2.74
C LEU A 855 -0.01 -23.32 3.08
N LYS A 856 0.25 -22.71 4.24
CA LYS A 856 1.62 -22.50 4.74
C LYS A 856 2.34 -23.83 4.96
N ALA A 857 1.70 -24.79 5.63
CA ALA A 857 2.27 -26.13 5.84
C ALA A 857 2.56 -26.86 4.51
N PHE A 858 1.65 -26.75 3.53
CA PHE A 858 1.81 -27.31 2.19
C PHE A 858 2.99 -26.70 1.42
N LEU A 859 3.20 -25.38 1.55
CA LEU A 859 4.32 -24.68 0.91
C LEU A 859 5.66 -24.90 1.60
N LEU A 860 5.66 -25.24 2.89
CA LEU A 860 6.88 -25.55 3.64
C LEU A 860 7.32 -27.01 3.44
N HIS A 861 6.36 -27.93 3.33
CA HIS A 861 6.63 -29.37 3.30
C HIS A 861 5.81 -30.12 2.27
N GLN A 862 6.50 -30.93 1.46
CA GLN A 862 5.93 -32.10 0.78
C GLN A 862 6.89 -33.31 0.78
N PRO A 863 7.48 -33.70 1.92
CA PRO A 863 8.37 -34.87 1.96
C PRO A 863 7.64 -36.18 1.67
N TRP A 864 6.30 -36.21 1.75
CA TRP A 864 5.50 -37.43 1.57
C TRP A 864 5.29 -37.84 0.10
N ASN A 865 5.53 -36.96 -0.88
CA ASN A 865 5.20 -37.25 -2.29
C ASN A 865 6.41 -37.60 -3.17
N GLY A 866 7.65 -37.61 -2.64
CA GLY A 866 8.88 -37.91 -3.38
C GLY A 866 9.27 -36.89 -4.48
N GLN A 867 8.30 -36.17 -5.03
CA GLN A 867 8.41 -35.04 -5.96
C GLN A 867 7.54 -33.90 -5.46
N TYR A 868 8.03 -32.67 -5.57
CA TYR A 868 7.30 -31.48 -5.14
C TYR A 868 6.26 -31.10 -6.19
N SER A 869 4.98 -30.99 -5.80
CA SER A 869 3.86 -30.65 -6.70
C SER A 869 3.03 -29.52 -6.12
N LEU A 870 2.69 -28.51 -6.91
CA LEU A 870 1.81 -27.41 -6.49
C LEU A 870 0.31 -27.74 -6.65
N ASP A 871 -0.05 -29.01 -6.69
CA ASP A 871 -1.43 -29.50 -6.80
C ASP A 871 -1.94 -29.94 -5.42
N ILE A 872 -3.00 -29.30 -4.93
CA ILE A 872 -3.55 -29.56 -3.60
C ILE A 872 -4.56 -30.71 -3.55
N SER A 873 -4.87 -31.32 -4.70
CA SER A 873 -5.85 -32.41 -4.84
C SER A 873 -5.55 -33.62 -3.95
N TYR A 874 -4.28 -33.86 -3.60
CA TYR A 874 -3.83 -34.95 -2.73
C TYR A 874 -4.00 -34.69 -1.23
N VAL A 875 -4.47 -33.51 -0.83
CA VAL A 875 -4.70 -33.16 0.58
C VAL A 875 -6.14 -33.52 0.98
N ASP A 876 -6.28 -34.50 1.87
CA ASP A 876 -7.56 -34.88 2.51
C ASP A 876 -8.03 -33.77 3.45
N TYR A 877 -8.70 -32.75 2.92
CA TYR A 877 -9.38 -31.75 3.74
C TYR A 877 -10.79 -32.26 4.13
N PRO A 878 -11.07 -32.50 5.42
CA PRO A 878 -12.27 -33.23 5.85
C PRO A 878 -13.58 -32.43 5.77
N GLU A 879 -13.54 -31.11 5.51
CA GLU A 879 -14.70 -30.23 5.78
C GLU A 879 -15.32 -29.54 4.55
N ASN A 880 -14.61 -29.37 3.41
CA ASN A 880 -15.22 -28.74 2.21
C ASN A 880 -14.34 -28.80 0.93
N GLU A 881 -14.90 -29.20 -0.22
CA GLU A 881 -14.22 -29.14 -1.53
C GLU A 881 -14.01 -27.68 -2.03
N GLU A 882 -14.90 -26.76 -1.65
CA GLU A 882 -14.80 -25.33 -1.99
C GLU A 882 -13.51 -24.69 -1.47
N ILE A 883 -13.07 -25.07 -0.26
CA ILE A 883 -11.84 -24.56 0.35
C ILE A 883 -10.61 -25.04 -0.44
N LYS A 884 -10.61 -26.30 -0.93
CA LYS A 884 -9.52 -26.81 -1.76
C LYS A 884 -9.38 -26.02 -3.06
N ASN A 885 -10.51 -25.68 -3.69
CA ASN A 885 -10.51 -24.83 -4.88
C ASN A 885 -9.90 -23.46 -4.59
N LEU A 886 -10.30 -22.82 -3.48
CA LEU A 886 -9.76 -21.53 -3.07
C LEU A 886 -8.24 -21.58 -2.78
N LEU A 887 -7.78 -22.66 -2.15
CA LEU A 887 -6.35 -22.89 -1.94
C LEU A 887 -5.59 -23.06 -3.27
N GLN A 888 -6.16 -23.79 -4.22
CA GLN A 888 -5.58 -23.95 -5.55
C GLN A 888 -5.58 -22.63 -6.33
N GLU A 889 -6.61 -21.79 -6.19
CA GLU A 889 -6.64 -20.44 -6.75
C GLU A 889 -5.52 -19.55 -6.21
N GLN A 890 -5.24 -19.60 -4.91
CA GLN A 890 -4.08 -18.91 -4.32
C GLN A 890 -2.76 -19.43 -4.88
N LEU A 891 -2.58 -20.75 -5.03
CA LEU A 891 -1.38 -21.29 -5.68
C LEU A 891 -1.26 -20.86 -7.14
N ASN A 892 -2.38 -20.72 -7.84
CA ASN A 892 -2.43 -20.28 -9.22
C ASN A 892 -2.11 -18.78 -9.38
N SER A 893 -2.38 -17.94 -8.38
CA SER A 893 -2.07 -16.49 -8.41
C SER A 893 -0.57 -16.18 -8.25
N LEU A 894 0.23 -17.12 -7.74
CA LEU A 894 1.69 -16.97 -7.67
C LEU A 894 2.31 -16.76 -9.06
N SER A 895 3.36 -15.93 -9.12
CA SER A 895 4.10 -15.69 -10.36
C SER A 895 4.76 -16.97 -10.87
N ASN A 896 4.90 -17.08 -12.20
CA ASN A 896 5.55 -18.25 -12.83
C ASN A 896 7.00 -18.43 -12.37
N ASP A 897 7.67 -17.34 -11.97
CA ASP A 897 9.04 -17.36 -11.50
C ASP A 897 9.16 -17.94 -10.08
N ILE A 898 8.22 -17.61 -9.19
CA ILE A 898 8.13 -18.21 -7.85
C ILE A 898 7.77 -19.71 -7.97
N LYS A 899 6.83 -20.06 -8.85
CA LYS A 899 6.45 -21.46 -9.09
C LYS A 899 7.64 -22.31 -9.56
N LYS A 900 8.46 -21.78 -10.48
CA LYS A 900 9.69 -22.45 -10.94
C LYS A 900 10.70 -22.69 -9.82
N LEU A 901 10.82 -21.75 -8.86
CA LEU A 901 11.69 -21.95 -7.69
C LEU A 901 11.16 -23.03 -6.76
N LEU A 902 9.86 -23.01 -6.44
CA LEU A 902 9.27 -23.97 -5.50
C LEU A 902 9.34 -25.42 -6.03
N LEU A 903 9.27 -25.59 -7.35
CA LEU A 903 9.39 -26.88 -8.04
C LEU A 903 10.85 -27.32 -8.29
N ASP A 904 11.84 -26.48 -7.99
CA ASP A 904 13.26 -26.81 -8.19
C ASP A 904 13.70 -27.88 -7.17
N PRO A 905 14.21 -29.05 -7.60
CA PRO A 905 14.66 -30.11 -6.70
C PRO A 905 15.88 -29.73 -5.86
N GLU A 906 16.71 -28.78 -6.32
CA GLU A 906 17.87 -28.28 -5.55
C GLU A 906 17.46 -27.24 -4.49
N PHE A 907 16.18 -26.86 -4.42
CA PHE A 907 15.68 -25.85 -3.49
C PHE A 907 15.68 -26.36 -2.05
N THR A 908 16.61 -25.82 -1.25
CA THR A 908 16.86 -26.25 0.12
C THR A 908 15.70 -25.89 1.06
N LEU A 909 15.57 -26.63 2.17
CA LEU A 909 14.56 -26.37 3.19
C LEU A 909 14.64 -24.93 3.74
N LEU A 910 15.85 -24.43 3.99
CA LEU A 910 16.06 -23.06 4.49
C LEU A 910 15.64 -22.00 3.48
N GLN A 911 16.00 -22.15 2.20
CA GLN A 911 15.55 -21.25 1.14
C GLN A 911 14.03 -21.27 1.00
N ARG A 912 13.38 -22.44 1.17
CA ARG A 912 11.92 -22.57 1.18
C ARG A 912 11.28 -21.86 2.37
N CYS A 913 11.80 -22.04 3.58
CA CYS A 913 11.31 -21.33 4.76
C CYS A 913 11.43 -19.81 4.61
N LEU A 914 12.56 -19.33 4.07
CA LEU A 914 12.77 -17.91 3.77
C LEU A 914 11.77 -17.39 2.73
N LEU A 915 11.61 -18.09 1.61
CA LEU A 915 10.69 -17.67 0.56
C LEU A 915 9.24 -17.64 1.06
N VAL A 916 8.78 -18.68 1.77
CA VAL A 916 7.42 -18.73 2.32
C VAL A 916 7.20 -17.63 3.35
N SER A 917 8.17 -17.38 4.24
CA SER A 917 8.06 -16.27 5.20
C SER A 917 7.93 -14.91 4.51
N ARG A 918 8.63 -14.69 3.37
CA ARG A 918 8.46 -13.48 2.54
C ARG A 918 7.10 -13.42 1.85
N LEU A 919 6.60 -14.55 1.33
CA LEU A 919 5.30 -14.59 0.65
C LEU A 919 4.13 -14.33 1.59
N TYR A 920 4.24 -14.73 2.85
CA TYR A 920 3.26 -14.43 3.90
C TYR A 920 3.48 -13.06 4.54
N GLY A 921 4.67 -12.47 4.41
CA GLY A 921 5.01 -11.23 5.11
C GLY A 921 5.26 -11.42 6.60
N ASP A 922 5.69 -12.61 7.02
CA ASP A 922 5.90 -12.92 8.44
C ASP A 922 7.22 -12.30 8.92
N GLU A 923 7.16 -11.12 9.53
CA GLU A 923 8.33 -10.39 10.04
C GLU A 923 9.14 -11.26 11.01
N SER A 924 8.48 -11.97 11.93
CA SER A 924 9.17 -12.80 12.93
C SER A 924 9.92 -13.99 12.32
N GLU A 925 9.37 -14.59 11.27
CA GLU A 925 9.98 -15.75 10.61
C GLU A 925 11.08 -15.35 9.66
N LEU A 926 10.89 -14.24 8.95
CA LEU A 926 11.88 -13.71 8.04
C LEU A 926 13.19 -13.44 8.78
N HIS A 927 13.14 -12.73 9.91
CA HIS A 927 14.34 -12.47 10.72
C HIS A 927 14.93 -13.76 11.31
N PHE A 928 14.10 -14.66 11.84
CA PHE A 928 14.56 -15.94 12.40
C PHE A 928 15.30 -16.79 11.35
N TRP A 929 14.68 -17.01 10.18
CA TRP A 929 15.26 -17.85 9.14
C TRP A 929 16.46 -17.20 8.46
N THR A 930 16.52 -15.86 8.39
CA THR A 930 17.69 -15.16 7.81
C THR A 930 18.91 -15.37 8.70
N VAL A 931 18.76 -15.20 10.02
CA VAL A 931 19.85 -15.43 10.98
C VAL A 931 20.20 -16.92 11.06
N ALA A 932 19.21 -17.82 11.12
CA ALA A 932 19.44 -19.26 11.19
C ALA A 932 20.18 -19.78 9.94
N ALA A 933 19.79 -19.32 8.74
CA ALA A 933 20.44 -19.73 7.51
C ALA A 933 21.91 -19.32 7.47
N HIS A 934 22.24 -18.09 7.88
CA HIS A 934 23.62 -17.60 7.94
C HIS A 934 24.50 -18.48 8.83
N TYR A 935 24.08 -18.70 10.08
CA TYR A 935 24.88 -19.44 11.06
C TYR A 935 24.96 -20.95 10.80
N LEU A 936 23.90 -21.57 10.24
CA LEU A 936 23.96 -22.97 9.81
C LEU A 936 24.90 -23.17 8.61
N HIS A 937 24.91 -22.23 7.67
CA HIS A 937 25.85 -22.27 6.54
C HIS A 937 27.29 -22.08 7.01
N SER A 938 27.54 -21.10 7.90
CA SER A 938 28.86 -20.86 8.48
C SER A 938 29.42 -22.12 9.15
N LEU A 939 28.62 -22.78 9.99
CA LEU A 939 29.01 -24.02 10.67
C LEU A 939 29.34 -25.17 9.70
N SER A 940 28.57 -25.32 8.61
CA SER A 940 28.85 -26.34 7.60
C SER A 940 30.18 -26.11 6.88
N GLN A 941 30.54 -24.86 6.62
CA GLN A 941 31.81 -24.50 5.99
C GLN A 941 33.00 -24.81 6.90
N GLU A 942 32.90 -24.46 8.18
CA GLU A 942 33.93 -24.77 9.19
C GLU A 942 34.20 -26.27 9.30
N LYS A 943 33.15 -27.09 9.33
CA LYS A 943 33.28 -28.56 9.37
C LYS A 943 33.94 -29.12 8.11
N SER A 944 33.60 -28.61 6.93
CA SER A 944 34.21 -29.02 5.66
C SER A 944 35.71 -28.69 5.58
N ALA A 945 36.14 -27.59 6.20
CA ALA A 945 37.54 -27.21 6.29
C ALA A 945 38.35 -28.09 7.26
N SER A 946 37.70 -28.63 8.30
CA SER A 946 38.35 -29.48 9.31
C SER A 946 38.59 -30.93 8.87
N THR A 947 37.95 -31.40 7.79
CA THR A 947 37.97 -32.82 7.36
C THR A 947 38.93 -33.14 6.20
N THR A 948 39.61 -32.16 5.61
CA THR A 948 40.64 -32.39 4.58
C THR A 948 42.06 -32.34 5.17
N ALA A 949 42.81 -33.44 5.02
CA ALA A 949 44.18 -33.63 5.49
C ALA A 949 45.17 -32.50 5.05
N PRO A 950 46.29 -32.28 5.76
CA PRO A 950 47.16 -31.14 5.53
C PRO A 950 48.11 -31.41 4.37
N LYS A 951 48.03 -30.63 3.28
CA LYS A 951 49.19 -30.16 2.48
C LYS A 951 48.74 -29.22 1.36
N GLU A 952 49.55 -28.17 1.20
CA GLU A 952 49.50 -27.07 0.24
C GLU A 952 48.55 -25.91 0.57
N ALA A 953 49.19 -24.80 0.93
CA ALA A 953 48.60 -23.51 1.25
C ALA A 953 47.88 -22.92 0.01
N ALA A 954 46.62 -23.29 -0.17
CA ALA A 954 45.67 -22.41 -0.84
C ALA A 954 45.27 -21.30 0.13
N PRO A 955 45.16 -20.03 -0.32
CA PRO A 955 44.85 -18.92 0.57
C PRO A 955 43.47 -19.14 1.20
N ARG A 956 43.31 -18.65 2.43
CA ARG A 956 42.11 -18.74 3.28
C ARG A 956 40.83 -18.08 2.68
N ASP A 957 40.78 -17.83 1.38
CA ASP A 957 39.81 -16.94 0.72
C ASP A 957 38.65 -17.70 0.04
N LYS A 958 37.85 -18.40 0.84
CA LYS A 958 36.42 -18.58 0.55
C LYS A 958 35.62 -18.14 1.78
N LEU A 959 35.78 -16.88 2.17
CA LEU A 959 35.00 -16.29 3.25
C LEU A 959 33.54 -16.08 2.79
N SER A 960 32.60 -16.64 3.55
CA SER A 960 31.19 -16.28 3.51
C SER A 960 31.01 -14.79 3.78
N ASN A 961 30.11 -14.12 3.05
CA ASN A 961 29.72 -12.75 3.37
C ASN A 961 29.16 -12.71 4.81
N PRO A 962 29.58 -11.76 5.67
CA PRO A 962 29.09 -11.64 7.04
C PRO A 962 27.59 -11.32 7.07
N LEU A 963 26.94 -11.52 8.23
CA LEU A 963 25.54 -11.10 8.41
C LEU A 963 25.41 -9.57 8.29
N ASP A 964 24.36 -9.10 7.63
CA ASP A 964 24.12 -7.66 7.42
C ASP A 964 24.04 -6.87 8.73
N ILE A 965 24.57 -5.64 8.72
CA ILE A 965 24.70 -4.75 9.89
C ILE A 965 23.34 -4.37 10.52
N CYS A 966 22.23 -4.49 9.78
CA CYS A 966 20.88 -4.27 10.29
C CYS A 966 20.52 -5.21 11.48
N TYR A 967 21.26 -6.30 11.66
CA TYR A 967 21.10 -7.23 12.78
C TYR A 967 22.01 -6.92 14.00
N ASP A 968 22.84 -5.86 13.94
CA ASP A 968 23.63 -5.29 15.04
C ASP A 968 24.43 -6.32 15.86
N VAL A 969 24.07 -6.55 17.13
CA VAL A 969 24.75 -7.47 18.07
C VAL A 969 24.76 -8.93 17.57
N LEU A 970 23.86 -9.28 16.65
CA LEU A 970 23.77 -10.62 16.08
C LEU A 970 24.85 -10.90 15.04
N CYS A 971 25.62 -9.90 14.61
CA CYS A 971 26.75 -10.08 13.70
C CYS A 971 27.93 -10.78 14.41
N GLU A 972 28.85 -11.30 13.60
CA GLU A 972 30.11 -11.88 14.05
C GLU A 972 30.99 -10.83 14.75
N ASN A 973 31.73 -11.24 15.78
CA ASN A 973 32.48 -10.32 16.65
C ASN A 973 33.49 -9.46 15.88
N ALA A 974 34.25 -10.07 14.95
CA ALA A 974 35.28 -9.37 14.18
C ALA A 974 34.69 -8.32 13.22
N TYR A 975 33.60 -8.69 12.51
CA TYR A 975 32.90 -7.78 11.60
C TYR A 975 32.25 -6.62 12.37
N PHE A 976 31.60 -6.93 13.50
CA PHE A 976 31.01 -5.93 14.39
C PHE A 976 32.05 -4.95 14.92
N GLN A 977 33.18 -5.43 15.45
CA GLN A 977 34.27 -4.58 15.95
C GLN A 977 34.82 -3.66 14.85
N LYS A 978 35.03 -4.18 13.64
CA LYS A 978 35.51 -3.40 12.49
C LYS A 978 34.52 -2.29 12.10
N PHE A 979 33.22 -2.57 12.11
CA PHE A 979 32.18 -1.58 11.86
C PHE A 979 32.12 -0.50 12.96
N GLN A 980 32.22 -0.90 14.24
CA GLN A 980 32.29 0.05 15.34
C GLN A 980 33.52 0.97 15.23
N LEU A 981 34.66 0.43 14.79
CA LEU A 981 35.86 1.24 14.49
C LEU A 981 35.63 2.23 13.35
N GLU A 982 35.01 1.81 12.23
CA GLU A 982 34.66 2.73 11.14
C GLU A 982 33.77 3.87 11.63
N ARG A 983 32.80 3.57 12.49
CA ARG A 983 31.93 4.57 13.11
C ARG A 983 32.71 5.55 13.98
N VAL A 984 33.62 5.08 14.82
CA VAL A 984 34.47 5.95 15.65
C VAL A 984 35.40 6.80 14.79
N ASN A 985 35.95 6.27 13.71
CA ASN A 985 36.76 7.04 12.78
C ASN A 985 35.96 8.19 12.13
N LEU A 986 34.70 7.94 11.75
CA LEU A 986 33.79 8.99 11.26
C LEU A 986 33.54 10.06 12.33
N GLN A 987 33.35 9.66 13.59
CA GLN A 987 33.18 10.57 14.71
C GLN A 987 34.45 11.40 14.97
N GLU A 988 35.62 10.77 14.86
CA GLU A 988 36.92 11.38 15.10
C GLU A 988 37.21 12.54 14.14
N VAL A 989 36.88 12.38 12.85
CA VAL A 989 37.03 13.42 11.82
C VAL A 989 36.13 14.63 12.12
N LYS A 990 34.97 14.41 12.75
CA LYS A 990 33.95 15.44 12.97
C LYS A 990 34.03 16.11 14.35
N ARG A 991 35.01 15.78 15.19
CA ARG A 991 35.20 16.37 16.54
C ARG A 991 35.19 17.90 16.50
N SER A 992 34.57 18.51 17.51
CA SER A 992 34.45 19.97 17.61
C SER A 992 34.58 20.50 19.03
N THR A 993 34.03 19.79 20.00
CA THR A 993 34.14 20.09 21.44
C THR A 993 35.06 19.10 22.13
N TYR A 994 35.60 19.49 23.29
CA TYR A 994 36.37 18.59 24.13
C TYR A 994 35.56 17.35 24.56
N ASP A 995 34.26 17.49 24.80
CA ASP A 995 33.38 16.35 25.11
C ASP A 995 33.32 15.32 23.97
N HIS A 996 33.41 15.76 22.71
CA HIS A 996 33.47 14.85 21.57
C HIS A 996 34.81 14.11 21.55
N THR A 997 35.91 14.81 21.79
CA THR A 997 37.24 14.17 21.93
C THR A 997 37.21 13.15 23.08
N ARG A 998 36.66 13.51 24.24
CA ARG A 998 36.50 12.59 25.38
C ARG A 998 35.70 11.34 25.00
N LYS A 999 34.53 11.49 24.35
CA LYS A 999 33.70 10.36 23.92
C LYS A 999 34.39 9.46 22.89
N CYS A 1000 35.02 10.05 21.87
CA CYS A 1000 35.80 9.31 20.87
C CYS A 1000 36.93 8.52 21.55
N THR A 1001 37.70 9.17 22.42
CA THR A 1001 38.77 8.53 23.20
C THR A 1001 38.22 7.39 24.06
N ASP A 1002 37.10 7.61 24.75
CA ASP A 1002 36.47 6.58 25.58
C ASP A 1002 36.04 5.37 24.75
N GLN A 1003 35.48 5.58 23.55
CA GLN A 1003 35.12 4.49 22.63
C GLN A 1003 36.34 3.77 22.05
N LEU A 1004 37.39 4.49 21.65
CA LEU A 1004 38.64 3.89 21.16
C LEU A 1004 39.29 3.01 22.23
N LEU A 1005 39.26 3.45 23.50
CA LEU A 1005 39.77 2.66 24.63
C LEU A 1005 38.94 1.39 24.84
N LEU A 1006 37.61 1.45 24.67
CA LEU A 1006 36.76 0.25 24.73
C LEU A 1006 36.97 -0.69 23.54
N LEU A 1007 37.27 -0.15 22.36
CA LEU A 1007 37.58 -0.89 21.12
C LEU A 1007 39.00 -1.48 21.10
N GLY A 1008 39.86 -1.08 22.04
CA GLY A 1008 41.23 -1.57 22.16
C GLY A 1008 42.29 -0.80 21.38
N GLN A 1009 41.94 0.34 20.78
CA GLN A 1009 42.86 1.20 20.04
C GLN A 1009 43.56 2.19 20.99
N THR A 1010 44.44 1.68 21.84
CA THR A 1010 45.11 2.48 22.89
C THR A 1010 46.03 3.55 22.30
N ASP A 1011 46.72 3.26 21.21
CA ASP A 1011 47.71 4.18 20.62
C ASP A 1011 47.03 5.42 20.04
N ARG A 1012 45.94 5.24 19.30
CA ARG A 1012 45.15 6.37 18.77
C ARG A 1012 44.46 7.14 19.90
N ALA A 1013 43.92 6.46 20.90
CA ALA A 1013 43.33 7.11 22.06
C ALA A 1013 44.33 7.98 22.83
N VAL A 1014 45.59 7.54 22.98
CA VAL A 1014 46.66 8.32 23.61
C VAL A 1014 47.00 9.56 22.77
N GLN A 1015 47.08 9.42 21.44
CA GLN A 1015 47.28 10.57 20.55
C GLN A 1015 46.17 11.62 20.73
N LEU A 1016 44.90 11.20 20.78
CA LEU A 1016 43.77 12.10 21.01
C LEU A 1016 43.80 12.79 22.38
N LEU A 1017 44.26 12.10 23.43
CA LEU A 1017 44.43 12.70 24.75
C LEU A 1017 45.51 13.79 24.76
N LEU A 1018 46.62 13.57 24.05
CA LEU A 1018 47.73 14.51 23.92
C LEU A 1018 47.43 15.70 22.98
N GLU A 1019 46.44 15.57 22.09
CA GLU A 1019 45.92 16.69 21.26
C GLU A 1019 45.19 17.77 22.09
N THR A 1020 44.87 17.49 23.36
CA THR A 1020 44.18 18.44 24.24
C THR A 1020 45.06 19.66 24.51
N SER A 1021 44.54 20.87 24.32
CA SER A 1021 45.30 22.10 24.56
C SER A 1021 45.59 22.33 26.05
N ALA A 1022 46.76 22.91 26.36
CA ALA A 1022 47.19 23.21 27.73
C ALA A 1022 46.25 24.18 28.47
N ASP A 1023 45.49 24.99 27.74
CA ASP A 1023 44.53 25.96 28.28
C ASP A 1023 43.23 25.30 28.79
N ASN A 1024 42.99 24.02 28.45
CA ASN A 1024 41.80 23.29 28.86
C ASN A 1024 41.92 22.78 30.31
N GLN A 1025 40.87 22.94 31.12
CA GLN A 1025 40.82 22.48 32.51
C GLN A 1025 41.08 20.97 32.66
N HIS A 1026 40.78 20.18 31.63
CA HIS A 1026 40.97 18.73 31.64
C HIS A 1026 42.34 18.25 31.15
N TYR A 1027 43.20 19.15 30.66
CA TYR A 1027 44.54 18.82 30.12
C TYR A 1027 45.39 17.99 31.09
N TYR A 1028 45.39 18.37 32.38
CA TYR A 1028 46.14 17.65 33.41
C TYR A 1028 45.59 16.23 33.62
N CYS A 1029 44.26 16.07 33.64
CA CYS A 1029 43.61 14.77 33.79
C CYS A 1029 43.87 13.86 32.59
N ASP A 1030 43.82 14.42 31.37
CA ASP A 1030 44.06 13.66 30.14
C ASP A 1030 45.51 13.25 29.98
N SER A 1031 46.45 14.12 30.36
CA SER A 1031 47.88 13.80 30.41
C SER A 1031 48.14 12.65 31.39
N LEU A 1032 47.52 12.68 32.58
CA LEU A 1032 47.60 11.57 33.53
C LEU A 1032 46.91 10.30 33.00
N LYS A 1033 45.78 10.42 32.30
CA LYS A 1033 45.08 9.29 31.68
C LYS A 1033 45.92 8.67 30.57
N ALA A 1034 46.61 9.47 29.75
CA ALA A 1034 47.54 9.01 28.72
C ALA A 1034 48.75 8.27 29.34
N CYS A 1035 49.33 8.82 30.41
CA CYS A 1035 50.38 8.15 31.19
C CYS A 1035 49.90 6.84 31.81
N LEU A 1036 48.67 6.80 32.33
CA LEU A 1036 48.08 5.57 32.85
C LEU A 1036 47.93 4.53 31.74
N VAL A 1037 47.26 4.87 30.63
CA VAL A 1037 47.00 3.94 29.51
C VAL A 1037 48.30 3.35 28.95
N THR A 1038 49.36 4.15 28.84
CA THR A 1038 50.67 3.69 28.34
C THR A 1038 51.45 2.81 29.34
N THR A 1039 51.23 2.97 30.66
CA THR A 1039 51.96 2.24 31.71
C THR A 1039 51.29 0.94 32.17
N VAL A 1040 49.98 0.81 32.01
CA VAL A 1040 49.15 -0.32 32.50
C VAL A 1040 49.59 -1.69 31.97
N THR A 1041 50.26 -1.74 30.81
CA THR A 1041 50.70 -2.98 30.16
C THR A 1041 51.89 -3.65 30.84
N SER A 1042 52.49 -3.05 31.88
CA SER A 1042 53.84 -3.43 32.35
C SER A 1042 53.96 -4.01 33.77
N SER A 1043 52.97 -3.91 34.69
CA SER A 1043 53.15 -4.43 36.07
C SER A 1043 51.88 -4.95 36.79
N GLY A 1044 51.96 -6.14 37.39
CA GLY A 1044 50.83 -6.79 38.11
C GLY A 1044 50.28 -6.06 39.35
N PRO A 1045 51.11 -5.42 40.21
CA PRO A 1045 50.62 -4.63 41.35
C PRO A 1045 49.79 -3.40 40.93
N SER A 1046 50.13 -2.78 39.79
CA SER A 1046 49.39 -1.64 39.25
C SER A 1046 47.98 -2.06 38.80
N GLN A 1047 47.83 -3.22 38.14
CA GLN A 1047 46.53 -3.77 37.73
C GLN A 1047 45.61 -4.03 38.93
N SER A 1048 46.16 -4.53 40.04
CA SER A 1048 45.39 -4.78 41.27
C SER A 1048 44.86 -3.48 41.88
N THR A 1049 45.68 -2.43 41.87
CA THR A 1049 45.31 -1.10 42.37
C THR A 1049 44.24 -0.45 41.48
N ILE A 1050 44.41 -0.54 40.16
CA ILE A 1050 43.42 -0.03 39.18
C ILE A 1050 42.09 -0.75 39.31
N LYS A 1051 42.09 -2.07 39.52
CA LYS A 1051 40.87 -2.84 39.78
C LYS A 1051 40.14 -2.30 41.01
N LEU A 1052 40.86 -2.06 42.11
CA LEU A 1052 40.27 -1.54 43.35
C LEU A 1052 39.66 -0.14 43.14
N VAL A 1053 40.38 0.75 42.44
CA VAL A 1053 39.87 2.08 42.08
C VAL A 1053 38.62 1.96 41.21
N ALA A 1054 38.65 1.11 40.18
CA ALA A 1054 37.51 0.89 39.28
C ALA A 1054 36.27 0.41 40.04
N THR A 1055 36.42 -0.58 40.95
CA THR A 1055 35.31 -1.06 41.76
C THR A 1055 34.74 0.01 42.70
N ASN A 1056 35.58 0.87 43.28
CA ASN A 1056 35.13 1.98 44.10
C ASN A 1056 34.37 3.03 43.27
N MET A 1057 34.81 3.33 42.05
CA MET A 1057 34.11 4.24 41.14
C MET A 1057 32.74 3.69 40.72
N ILE A 1058 32.63 2.39 40.45
CA ILE A 1058 31.36 1.72 40.14
C ILE A 1058 30.41 1.81 41.34
N ALA A 1059 30.89 1.52 42.55
CA ALA A 1059 30.11 1.60 43.77
C ALA A 1059 29.56 3.03 44.03
N ASN A 1060 30.33 4.06 43.67
CA ASN A 1060 29.93 5.47 43.78
C ASN A 1060 29.07 5.98 42.60
N GLY A 1061 28.58 5.11 41.74
CA GLY A 1061 27.68 5.46 40.63
C GLY A 1061 28.37 5.94 39.36
N LYS A 1062 29.71 5.97 39.30
CA LYS A 1062 30.49 6.29 38.09
C LYS A 1062 30.80 5.03 37.27
N LEU A 1063 29.74 4.36 36.82
CA LEU A 1063 29.80 3.07 36.13
C LEU A 1063 30.68 3.12 34.85
N ALA A 1064 30.53 4.15 34.01
CA ALA A 1064 31.24 4.24 32.73
C ALA A 1064 32.77 4.35 32.89
N GLU A 1065 33.23 5.18 33.82
CA GLU A 1065 34.66 5.39 34.09
C GLU A 1065 35.28 4.13 34.73
N GLY A 1066 34.56 3.48 35.64
CA GLY A 1066 35.00 2.22 36.24
C GLY A 1066 35.08 1.07 35.23
N VAL A 1067 34.10 0.94 34.33
CA VAL A 1067 34.11 -0.05 33.24
C VAL A 1067 35.30 0.17 32.31
N GLN A 1068 35.58 1.42 31.96
CA GLN A 1068 36.73 1.77 31.13
C GLN A 1068 38.06 1.32 31.78
N LEU A 1069 38.24 1.60 33.07
CA LEU A 1069 39.44 1.17 33.81
C LEU A 1069 39.58 -0.36 33.86
N LEU A 1070 38.47 -1.09 34.02
CA LEU A 1070 38.47 -2.56 33.96
C LEU A 1070 38.84 -3.09 32.57
N CYS A 1071 38.40 -2.42 31.50
CA CYS A 1071 38.78 -2.79 30.13
C CYS A 1071 40.27 -2.56 29.84
N LEU A 1072 40.89 -1.53 30.43
CA LEU A 1072 42.32 -1.25 30.28
C LEU A 1072 43.23 -2.31 30.90
N ILE A 1073 42.79 -2.98 31.97
CA ILE A 1073 43.54 -4.06 32.65
C ILE A 1073 43.16 -5.46 32.11
N ASP A 1074 42.52 -5.53 30.94
CA ASP A 1074 41.99 -6.76 30.33
C ASP A 1074 41.06 -7.57 31.25
N LYS A 1075 40.30 -6.87 32.11
CA LYS A 1075 39.21 -7.44 32.93
C LYS A 1075 37.84 -7.02 32.41
N ALA A 1076 37.68 -7.01 31.09
CA ALA A 1076 36.43 -6.65 30.42
C ALA A 1076 35.26 -7.60 30.78
N ALA A 1077 35.53 -8.87 31.10
CA ALA A 1077 34.50 -9.83 31.53
C ALA A 1077 33.88 -9.44 32.89
N ASP A 1078 34.71 -8.98 33.84
CA ASP A 1078 34.22 -8.43 35.12
C ASP A 1078 33.43 -7.14 34.89
N ALA A 1079 33.88 -6.29 33.96
CA ALA A 1079 33.17 -5.07 33.58
C ALA A 1079 31.76 -5.37 33.04
N CYS A 1080 31.61 -6.39 32.19
CA CYS A 1080 30.31 -6.85 31.69
C CYS A 1080 29.39 -7.34 32.82
N ARG A 1081 29.92 -8.05 33.82
CA ARG A 1081 29.13 -8.49 34.99
C ARG A 1081 28.59 -7.30 35.79
N TYR A 1082 29.40 -6.27 36.01
CA TYR A 1082 28.94 -5.05 36.65
C TYR A 1082 27.84 -4.37 35.83
N LEU A 1083 28.03 -4.20 34.51
CA LEU A 1083 26.99 -3.64 33.63
C LEU A 1083 25.65 -4.40 33.74
N GLN A 1084 25.69 -5.74 33.73
CA GLN A 1084 24.50 -6.59 33.90
C GLN A 1084 23.83 -6.39 35.26
N THR A 1085 24.61 -6.26 36.33
CA THR A 1085 24.10 -6.06 37.70
C THR A 1085 23.35 -4.73 37.85
N TYR A 1086 23.78 -3.70 37.12
CA TYR A 1086 23.12 -2.38 37.10
C TYR A 1086 22.02 -2.26 36.03
N GLY A 1087 21.67 -3.35 35.33
CA GLY A 1087 20.59 -3.36 34.34
C GLY A 1087 20.95 -2.85 32.94
N GLU A 1088 22.23 -2.56 32.68
CA GLU A 1088 22.74 -2.05 31.40
C GLU A 1088 23.07 -3.19 30.42
N TRP A 1089 22.06 -4.02 30.09
CA TRP A 1089 22.24 -5.25 29.32
C TRP A 1089 22.69 -5.02 27.87
N ASN A 1090 22.08 -4.07 27.16
CA ASN A 1090 22.46 -3.74 25.77
C ASN A 1090 23.93 -3.27 25.69
N ARG A 1091 24.38 -2.49 26.68
CA ARG A 1091 25.76 -2.01 26.77
C ARG A 1091 26.75 -3.13 27.11
N ALA A 1092 26.35 -4.07 27.99
CA ALA A 1092 27.14 -5.25 28.29
C ALA A 1092 27.31 -6.15 27.06
N ALA A 1093 26.25 -6.37 26.29
CA ALA A 1093 26.28 -7.14 25.05
C ALA A 1093 27.18 -6.49 23.98
N TRP A 1094 27.09 -5.17 23.81
CA TRP A 1094 27.98 -4.42 22.91
C TRP A 1094 29.45 -4.55 23.32
N LEU A 1095 29.77 -4.36 24.61
CA LEU A 1095 31.14 -4.45 25.10
C LEU A 1095 31.70 -5.87 24.95
N ALA A 1096 30.88 -6.88 25.22
CA ALA A 1096 31.25 -8.27 25.05
C ALA A 1096 31.61 -8.60 23.60
N LYS A 1097 30.83 -8.10 22.63
CA LYS A 1097 31.09 -8.32 21.20
C LYS A 1097 32.36 -7.63 20.70
N VAL A 1098 32.70 -6.48 21.27
CA VAL A 1098 33.82 -5.65 20.85
C VAL A 1098 35.16 -6.10 21.43
N ARG A 1099 35.20 -6.51 22.71
CA ARG A 1099 36.46 -6.69 23.46
C ARG A 1099 36.72 -8.12 23.91
N LEU A 1100 35.69 -8.93 24.13
CA LEU A 1100 35.86 -10.28 24.67
C LEU A 1100 36.14 -11.31 23.58
N ASN A 1101 36.83 -12.37 23.98
CA ASN A 1101 36.96 -13.56 23.14
C ASN A 1101 35.58 -14.20 22.90
N PRO A 1102 35.39 -14.94 21.80
CA PRO A 1102 34.08 -15.54 21.46
C PRO A 1102 33.45 -16.37 22.59
N GLU A 1103 34.26 -17.11 23.36
CA GLU A 1103 33.80 -17.94 24.49
C GLU A 1103 33.27 -17.08 25.66
N GLU A 1104 34.07 -16.12 26.11
CA GLU A 1104 33.66 -15.20 27.19
C GLU A 1104 32.46 -14.32 26.77
N CYS A 1105 32.42 -13.93 25.49
CA CYS A 1105 31.32 -13.21 24.89
C CYS A 1105 30.02 -14.05 24.93
N ALA A 1106 30.12 -15.33 24.58
CA ALA A 1106 28.98 -16.25 24.63
C ALA A 1106 28.41 -16.38 26.04
N ASP A 1107 29.25 -16.43 27.08
CA ASP A 1107 28.80 -16.50 28.48
C ASP A 1107 28.03 -15.24 28.91
N VAL A 1108 28.49 -14.05 28.49
CA VAL A 1108 27.79 -12.79 28.79
C VAL A 1108 26.43 -12.76 28.09
N LEU A 1109 26.38 -13.18 26.82
CA LEU A 1109 25.15 -13.20 26.02
C LEU A 1109 24.16 -14.28 26.49
N LYS A 1110 24.62 -15.44 26.98
CA LYS A 1110 23.76 -16.45 27.63
C LYS A 1110 23.04 -15.88 28.85
N ARG A 1111 23.74 -15.16 29.74
CA ARG A 1111 23.09 -14.48 30.87
C ARG A 1111 22.08 -13.43 30.41
N TRP A 1112 22.35 -12.77 29.28
CA TRP A 1112 21.38 -11.83 28.70
C TRP A 1112 20.15 -12.54 28.15
N VAL A 1113 20.31 -13.70 27.50
CA VAL A 1113 19.21 -14.57 27.07
C VAL A 1113 18.33 -14.97 28.27
N ASP A 1114 18.92 -15.36 29.39
CA ASP A 1114 18.17 -15.70 30.61
C ASP A 1114 17.35 -14.50 31.13
N HIS A 1115 17.94 -13.30 31.08
CA HIS A 1115 17.24 -12.06 31.42
C HIS A 1115 16.09 -11.75 30.46
N LEU A 1116 16.29 -11.90 29.15
CA LEU A 1116 15.24 -11.68 28.13
C LEU A 1116 14.09 -12.69 28.26
N CYS A 1117 14.40 -13.94 28.64
CA CYS A 1117 13.42 -14.99 28.89
C CYS A 1117 12.70 -14.86 30.23
N SER A 1118 13.18 -13.97 31.12
CA SER A 1118 12.55 -13.74 32.41
C SER A 1118 11.10 -13.25 32.25
N PRO A 1119 10.19 -13.60 33.17
CA PRO A 1119 8.77 -13.25 33.04
C PRO A 1119 8.50 -11.73 33.08
N GLN A 1120 9.45 -10.93 33.56
CA GLN A 1120 9.32 -9.47 33.63
C GLN A 1120 9.59 -8.79 32.28
N VAL A 1121 10.51 -9.35 31.48
CA VAL A 1121 10.93 -8.77 30.19
C VAL A 1121 10.20 -9.45 29.03
N ASN A 1122 10.09 -10.79 29.08
CA ASN A 1122 9.36 -11.64 28.13
C ASN A 1122 9.60 -11.29 26.64
N GLN A 1123 10.88 -11.07 26.27
CA GLN A 1123 11.32 -10.83 24.90
C GLN A 1123 12.00 -12.09 24.35
N LYS A 1124 11.24 -13.18 24.28
CA LYS A 1124 11.77 -14.49 23.91
C LYS A 1124 12.13 -14.57 22.43
N SER A 1125 11.42 -13.84 21.56
CA SER A 1125 11.77 -13.69 20.14
C SER A 1125 13.18 -13.12 19.94
N LYS A 1126 13.55 -12.05 20.64
CA LYS A 1126 14.91 -11.49 20.64
C LYS A 1126 15.93 -12.48 21.22
N ALA A 1127 15.55 -13.22 22.26
CA ALA A 1127 16.39 -14.24 22.88
C ALA A 1127 16.69 -15.44 21.94
N LEU A 1128 15.77 -15.79 21.03
CA LEU A 1128 16.01 -16.81 20.00
C LEU A 1128 17.09 -16.36 19.01
N LEU A 1129 17.03 -15.11 18.53
CA LEU A 1129 18.03 -14.55 17.61
C LEU A 1129 19.42 -14.48 18.27
N VAL A 1130 19.44 -13.94 19.51
CA VAL A 1130 20.29 -14.37 20.63
C VAL A 1130 21.11 -15.64 20.43
N LEU A 1131 20.44 -16.74 20.78
CA LEU A 1131 20.97 -18.10 20.80
C LEU A 1131 21.42 -18.61 19.43
N LEU A 1132 20.73 -18.21 18.34
CA LEU A 1132 21.16 -18.54 16.98
C LEU A 1132 22.54 -17.97 16.67
N SER A 1133 22.80 -16.70 17.05
CA SER A 1133 24.10 -16.07 16.83
C SER A 1133 25.24 -16.70 17.64
N LEU A 1134 24.90 -17.41 18.72
CA LEU A 1134 25.85 -18.15 19.56
C LEU A 1134 26.07 -19.59 19.08
N GLY A 1135 25.35 -20.06 18.05
CA GLY A 1135 25.38 -21.45 17.61
C GLY A 1135 24.80 -22.44 18.64
N CYS A 1136 24.02 -21.97 19.62
CA CYS A 1136 23.40 -22.82 20.64
C CYS A 1136 22.10 -23.46 20.13
N PHE A 1137 22.19 -24.26 19.06
CA PHE A 1137 21.03 -24.79 18.33
C PHE A 1137 20.09 -25.65 19.19
N PHE A 1138 20.62 -26.38 20.19
CA PHE A 1138 19.80 -27.18 21.12
C PHE A 1138 18.86 -26.31 21.95
N SER A 1139 19.39 -25.27 22.59
CA SER A 1139 18.58 -24.33 23.38
C SER A 1139 17.57 -23.58 22.51
N VAL A 1140 17.88 -23.31 21.24
CA VAL A 1140 16.91 -22.74 20.29
C VAL A 1140 15.73 -23.70 20.05
N ALA A 1141 16.01 -24.97 19.78
CA ALA A 1141 14.97 -25.97 19.57
C ALA A 1141 14.09 -26.17 20.83
N GLU A 1142 14.72 -26.22 22.01
CA GLU A 1142 14.03 -26.33 23.30
C GLU A 1142 13.14 -25.11 23.56
N THR A 1143 13.66 -23.89 23.35
CA THR A 1143 12.89 -22.67 23.58
C THR A 1143 11.73 -22.53 22.59
N LEU A 1144 11.92 -22.86 21.31
CA LEU A 1144 10.83 -22.93 20.32
C LEU A 1144 9.74 -23.93 20.72
N HIS A 1145 10.14 -25.12 21.18
CA HIS A 1145 9.21 -26.14 21.67
C HIS A 1145 8.44 -25.68 22.91
N SER A 1146 9.12 -25.04 23.87
CA SER A 1146 8.50 -24.48 25.08
C SER A 1146 7.47 -23.38 24.77
N MET A 1147 7.68 -22.62 23.69
CA MET A 1147 6.76 -21.60 23.19
C MET A 1147 5.62 -22.18 22.34
N ARG A 1148 5.61 -23.51 22.11
CA ARG A 1148 4.65 -24.24 21.27
C ARG A 1148 4.72 -23.86 19.78
N TYR A 1149 5.89 -23.44 19.30
CA TYR A 1149 6.13 -23.15 17.88
C TYR A 1149 6.53 -24.43 17.16
N PHE A 1150 5.61 -25.40 17.11
CA PHE A 1150 5.91 -26.78 16.73
C PHE A 1150 6.41 -26.94 15.29
N ASP A 1151 5.82 -26.18 14.36
CA ASP A 1151 6.20 -26.12 12.95
C ASP A 1151 7.62 -25.58 12.76
N ARG A 1152 7.92 -24.41 13.34
CA ARG A 1152 9.23 -23.77 13.29
C ARG A 1152 10.29 -24.63 13.96
N ALA A 1153 9.97 -25.25 15.10
CA ALA A 1153 10.87 -26.14 15.83
C ALA A 1153 11.22 -27.39 15.00
N ALA A 1154 10.23 -28.08 14.42
CA ALA A 1154 10.47 -29.28 13.62
C ALA A 1154 11.28 -28.98 12.36
N LEU A 1155 10.93 -27.91 11.63
CA LEU A 1155 11.67 -27.44 10.45
C LEU A 1155 13.11 -27.07 10.77
N PHE A 1156 13.31 -26.38 11.88
CA PHE A 1156 14.63 -25.96 12.32
C PHE A 1156 15.48 -27.18 12.70
N VAL A 1157 14.89 -28.16 13.39
CA VAL A 1157 15.58 -29.42 13.71
C VAL A 1157 15.97 -30.18 12.44
N GLU A 1158 15.09 -30.29 11.44
CA GLU A 1158 15.44 -30.91 10.15
C GLU A 1158 16.59 -30.17 9.44
N ALA A 1159 16.59 -28.84 9.46
CA ALA A 1159 17.69 -28.04 8.93
C ALA A 1159 18.99 -28.29 9.71
N CYS A 1160 18.96 -28.27 11.04
CA CYS A 1160 20.12 -28.56 11.88
C CYS A 1160 20.70 -29.96 11.61
N LEU A 1161 19.85 -30.98 11.46
CA LEU A 1161 20.31 -32.34 11.13
C LEU A 1161 20.97 -32.41 9.75
N LYS A 1162 20.41 -31.73 8.74
CA LYS A 1162 20.97 -31.69 7.38
C LYS A 1162 22.35 -31.01 7.32
N TYR A 1163 22.55 -29.96 8.12
CA TYR A 1163 23.81 -29.23 8.20
C TYR A 1163 24.75 -29.80 9.28
N GLY A 1164 24.36 -30.88 9.97
CA GLY A 1164 25.16 -31.55 10.99
C GLY A 1164 25.40 -30.72 12.25
N ALA A 1165 24.48 -29.83 12.63
CA ALA A 1165 24.61 -28.94 13.78
C ALA A 1165 24.34 -29.61 15.14
N PHE A 1166 23.59 -30.72 15.17
CA PHE A 1166 23.37 -31.50 16.40
C PHE A 1166 24.41 -32.61 16.58
N GLU A 1167 24.93 -32.71 17.79
CA GLU A 1167 25.63 -33.90 18.26
C GLU A 1167 24.61 -34.92 18.78
N VAL A 1168 24.79 -36.18 18.42
CA VAL A 1168 23.87 -37.26 18.80
C VAL A 1168 24.14 -37.62 20.26
N THR A 1169 23.28 -37.14 21.15
CA THR A 1169 23.27 -37.44 22.59
C THR A 1169 21.86 -37.93 22.95
N GLU A 1170 21.71 -38.70 24.03
CA GLU A 1170 20.38 -39.21 24.41
C GLU A 1170 19.37 -38.08 24.64
N ASP A 1171 19.81 -36.95 25.18
CA ASP A 1171 18.93 -35.80 25.45
C ASP A 1171 18.55 -35.05 24.17
N THR A 1172 19.44 -34.97 23.18
CA THR A 1172 19.09 -34.40 21.85
C THR A 1172 18.09 -35.30 21.14
N GLU A 1173 18.23 -36.62 21.19
CA GLU A 1173 17.25 -37.55 20.61
C GLU A 1173 15.88 -37.47 21.31
N ARG A 1174 15.83 -37.36 22.64
CA ARG A 1174 14.57 -37.17 23.38
C ARG A 1174 13.86 -35.88 22.98
N LEU A 1175 14.58 -34.77 22.84
CA LEU A 1175 13.99 -33.50 22.40
C LEU A 1175 13.47 -33.59 20.96
N ILE A 1176 14.26 -34.17 20.04
CA ILE A 1176 13.89 -34.32 18.62
C ILE A 1176 12.63 -35.18 18.49
N THR A 1177 12.55 -36.31 19.19
CA THR A 1177 11.39 -37.20 19.14
C THR A 1177 10.14 -36.54 19.71
N ALA A 1178 10.25 -35.75 20.79
CA ALA A 1178 9.15 -34.97 21.34
C ALA A 1178 8.65 -33.89 20.35
N ILE A 1179 9.56 -33.13 19.74
CA ILE A 1179 9.22 -32.08 18.76
C ILE A 1179 8.50 -32.70 17.55
N TYR A 1180 9.00 -33.81 17.00
CA TYR A 1180 8.36 -34.48 15.86
C TYR A 1180 6.99 -35.06 16.21
N ALA A 1181 6.79 -35.61 17.41
CA ALA A 1181 5.49 -36.10 17.85
C ALA A 1181 4.46 -34.97 17.95
N ASP A 1182 4.84 -33.83 18.55
CA ASP A 1182 3.95 -32.67 18.67
C ASP A 1182 3.64 -32.02 17.32
N TYR A 1183 4.63 -31.96 16.43
CA TYR A 1183 4.42 -31.46 15.07
C TYR A 1183 3.52 -32.39 14.25
N ALA A 1184 3.69 -33.71 14.37
CA ALA A 1184 2.81 -34.68 13.73
C ALA A 1184 1.34 -34.53 14.18
N ARG A 1185 1.11 -34.26 15.48
CA ARG A 1185 -0.24 -33.93 15.99
C ARG A 1185 -0.78 -32.63 15.39
N SER A 1186 0.06 -31.60 15.24
CA SER A 1186 -0.32 -30.34 14.57
C SER A 1186 -0.73 -30.57 13.10
N LEU A 1187 0.07 -31.33 12.34
CA LEU A 1187 -0.23 -31.68 10.94
C LEU A 1187 -1.52 -32.47 10.79
N LYS A 1188 -1.78 -33.43 11.70
CA LYS A 1188 -3.04 -34.16 11.75
C LYS A 1188 -4.22 -33.20 11.95
N ASN A 1189 -4.12 -32.26 12.88
CA ASN A 1189 -5.16 -31.25 13.12
C ASN A 1189 -5.41 -30.36 11.88
N LEU A 1190 -4.39 -30.10 11.06
CA LEU A 1190 -4.50 -29.36 9.81
C LEU A 1190 -5.04 -30.19 8.63
N GLY A 1191 -5.19 -31.51 8.76
CA GLY A 1191 -5.69 -32.42 7.73
C GLY A 1191 -4.61 -33.15 6.91
N PHE A 1192 -3.32 -32.97 7.23
CA PHE A 1192 -2.22 -33.62 6.51
C PHE A 1192 -1.90 -35.01 7.06
N LYS A 1193 -2.71 -36.02 6.70
CA LYS A 1193 -2.51 -37.41 7.17
C LYS A 1193 -1.12 -37.98 6.81
N GLN A 1194 -0.71 -37.88 5.55
CA GLN A 1194 0.57 -38.44 5.07
C GLN A 1194 1.78 -37.77 5.75
N GLY A 1195 1.72 -36.43 5.91
CA GLY A 1195 2.73 -35.69 6.66
C GLY A 1195 2.77 -36.08 8.14
N ALA A 1196 1.60 -36.23 8.77
CA ALA A 1196 1.50 -36.67 10.16
C ALA A 1196 2.10 -38.08 10.36
N VAL A 1197 1.84 -39.03 9.45
CA VAL A 1197 2.46 -40.37 9.48
C VAL A 1197 3.97 -40.28 9.36
N LEU A 1198 4.49 -39.48 8.43
CA LEU A 1198 5.94 -39.32 8.23
C LEU A 1198 6.63 -38.79 9.50
N PHE A 1199 6.13 -37.71 10.10
CA PHE A 1199 6.75 -37.16 11.31
C PHE A 1199 6.50 -38.03 12.55
N ALA A 1200 5.37 -38.72 12.64
CA ALA A 1200 5.12 -39.69 13.71
C ALA A 1200 6.07 -40.89 13.63
N SER A 1201 6.40 -41.37 12.42
CA SER A 1201 7.40 -42.41 12.21
C SER A 1201 8.81 -41.95 12.62
N LYS A 1202 9.19 -40.70 12.32
CA LYS A 1202 10.45 -40.10 12.77
C LYS A 1202 10.52 -39.91 14.29
N ALA A 1203 9.37 -39.75 14.95
CA ALA A 1203 9.29 -39.61 16.40
C ALA A 1203 9.46 -40.95 17.16
N GLY A 1204 9.44 -42.09 16.47
CA GLY A 1204 9.66 -43.41 17.08
C GLY A 1204 8.61 -43.74 18.16
N ALA A 1205 9.07 -44.06 19.37
CA ALA A 1205 8.20 -44.45 20.48
C ALA A 1205 7.20 -43.36 20.88
N ALA A 1206 7.59 -42.07 20.83
CA ALA A 1206 6.71 -40.95 21.18
C ALA A 1206 5.58 -40.71 20.14
N GLY A 1207 5.75 -41.21 18.91
CA GLY A 1207 4.77 -41.12 17.83
C GLY A 1207 3.89 -42.36 17.67
N LYS A 1208 4.14 -43.44 18.40
CA LYS A 1208 3.50 -44.75 18.19
C LYS A 1208 1.99 -44.71 18.41
N ASP A 1209 1.53 -44.01 19.44
CA ASP A 1209 0.09 -43.86 19.71
C ASP A 1209 -0.61 -43.09 18.57
N LEU A 1210 0.05 -42.06 18.02
CA LEU A 1210 -0.48 -41.27 16.92
C LEU A 1210 -0.50 -42.07 15.60
N LEU A 1211 0.51 -42.91 15.35
CA LEU A 1211 0.53 -43.82 14.20
C LEU A 1211 -0.64 -44.80 14.26
N ASN A 1212 -0.87 -45.45 15.41
CA ASN A 1212 -2.00 -46.36 15.59
C ASN A 1212 -3.35 -45.65 15.33
N GLU A 1213 -3.49 -44.39 15.77
CA GLU A 1213 -4.70 -43.59 15.56
C GLU A 1213 -4.88 -43.15 14.10
N LEU A 1214 -3.79 -42.91 13.36
CA LEU A 1214 -3.83 -42.53 11.94
C LEU A 1214 -4.05 -43.74 11.01
N GLU A 1215 -3.63 -44.94 11.43
CA GLU A 1215 -3.79 -46.20 10.69
C GLU A 1215 -5.15 -46.88 10.97
N SER A 1216 -5.83 -46.57 12.08
CA SER A 1216 -7.16 -47.10 12.35
C SER A 1216 -8.20 -46.53 11.37
N PRO A 1217 -8.93 -47.36 10.60
CA PRO A 1217 -10.00 -46.88 9.73
C PRO A 1217 -11.12 -46.30 10.60
N LYS A 1218 -11.62 -45.10 10.25
CA LYS A 1218 -12.84 -44.54 10.84
C LYS A 1218 -13.99 -45.53 10.56
N GLU A 1219 -14.41 -46.29 11.56
CA GLU A 1219 -15.78 -46.81 11.59
C GLU A 1219 -16.68 -45.57 11.74
N GLU A 1220 -17.35 -45.18 10.66
CA GLU A 1220 -18.41 -44.17 10.73
C GLU A 1220 -19.52 -44.72 11.65
N PRO A 1221 -19.95 -43.97 12.68
CA PRO A 1221 -21.16 -44.36 13.39
C PRO A 1221 -22.32 -44.19 12.42
N ILE A 1222 -22.93 -45.32 12.05
CA ILE A 1222 -24.23 -45.35 11.38
C ILE A 1222 -25.23 -44.84 12.42
N GLU A 1223 -25.59 -43.55 12.35
CA GLU A 1223 -26.73 -43.02 13.12
C GLU A 1223 -28.03 -43.34 12.37
N GLU A 1224 -28.86 -44.17 13.01
CA GLU A 1224 -30.30 -44.37 12.71
C GLU A 1224 -31.15 -43.15 13.11
#